data_AF-A0A9W6YQ29-F1
#
_entry.id   AF-A0A9W6YQ29-F1
#
_cell.length_a   1.000
_cell.length_b   1.000
_cell.length_c   1.000
_cell.angle_alpha   90.00
_cell.angle_beta   90.00
_cell.angle_gamma   90.00
#
_symmetry.space_group_name_H-M   'P 1'
#
loop_
_entity.id
_entity.type
_entity.pdbx_description
1 polymer ?
#
loop_
_entity_poly.entity_id
_entity_poly.type
_entity_poly.pdbx_seq_one_letter_code
_entity_poly.pdbx_strand_id
1 'polypeptide(L)'
;MNHLGRRDFNVAGGGNKNRRVVHERSRSLKAVDLSLDHLQDKVKQFSSDEVFSQNLYTECLTIITAIRKNHRSVDQITFLHHWNDMIESLIKFGKLNFAITELQLFYQELSHVLGNSPSKSSKPSTSRMLEGFVYKPMVYSSYVITLVFLFHLQVLNLCLLKASTASSTKVAFPSGQEMVRFLSKGSSFHKWFGALPKDTIPRFAKLASTCLFKLSMYTKTVLKLCYKLMSLQYLAYTSEVSDELIGVCAKIFSTMSSTNAPVVYKYTSLTLLNVCESFKINDIPLTKLVHLIDGYGRIAPIKEKPIWNEYKEELSDDNSDSIENLLEGLDIKSTKDMDSLIQLFESCQSWNLLGDVHFCSAVAKTVKTLDLRDTRSQRFASAFLDFVNNASEENVDIGTKIFSVLDMCTIKIKSLDPIQHTEFCYSSLNSMFTILRTKSQPKRLKNFSNLAFHFGGLLLTSAVDQSLRFWMACVNFEYNVMLQASDDEKHQCFQFLKTKCDRITNMLLDGAHFEDACVFLSKVFTCYEILNQSEDLFECQKLIWDDLSVSIKLVTKLSIKMNSPLPVERLGQQEVTAICVLIAAINLISKSTYAHKQNLISKMIIQLKNELKDNGLFLFFLSSITFYINFNINLKPVEGLQLEGTCHNYQGLILAHINALQCLSQREIPQELLMTIYSNLKLMADKAPVGLVSEYELNVISMITQIFIHNRLYQLMINFLTVYIPTRRNLLSKDQLQSLLVTLADCQLSQGQPSKACDTLNELDTIESIPKFAKIYAKLDGTHALILSQDMDGAKTLLESVAEILKTKEYQINGQSNKLEVAELLLLTSKFCVLSGLLHYEYASFVNSILAYKKSIRTLQSVIKNFLTPDFTQFDVCTKYCLKLKMSSFMLTSFESLLECMSSAGLKEFDYYEAECNAFIDTQPSAAVKCYYGFLLSQYQSLKNNIEKSTSYLSGGLRIYNRLKSSGVLIDLENIAANLLFFQVTDDLNSVKIYAEKLDSLLLEISAMKTIDYDSVEPMVVQYYYNKVQGRASISALHGSGAVFYNLDYTKNSELIKLKVNLKESLGSFCQVPVLSVLQTFRSIPKLQIL
;
A
#
# COMPACT_ATOMS: atom_id res chain seq x y z
N MET A 1 94.79 15.82 -22.91
CA MET A 1 95.57 16.84 -23.65
C MET A 1 94.73 17.39 -24.79
N ASN A 2 94.97 18.66 -25.10
CA ASN A 2 94.25 19.55 -26.01
C ASN A 2 94.09 19.11 -27.48
N HIS A 3 92.90 19.43 -28.03
CA HIS A 3 92.65 20.08 -29.34
C HIS A 3 92.83 19.28 -30.66
N LEU A 4 92.27 19.65 -31.84
CA LEU A 4 91.14 20.52 -32.32
C LEU A 4 90.86 20.07 -33.79
N GLY A 5 89.79 20.42 -34.52
CA GLY A 5 88.58 21.23 -34.28
C GLY A 5 87.84 21.50 -35.63
N ARG A 6 86.60 22.03 -35.57
CA ARG A 6 85.82 22.75 -36.62
C ARG A 6 85.98 22.39 -38.12
N ARG A 7 84.84 22.15 -38.78
CA ARG A 7 84.26 23.12 -39.76
C ARG A 7 82.77 22.87 -40.02
N ASP A 8 82.01 23.96 -40.11
CA ASP A 8 80.57 24.01 -40.41
C ASP A 8 80.30 24.45 -41.86
N PHE A 9 79.04 24.27 -42.30
CA PHE A 9 78.35 25.02 -43.39
C PHE A 9 78.92 24.91 -44.84
N ASN A 10 78.15 25.08 -45.92
CA ASN A 10 76.71 25.36 -46.08
C ASN A 10 76.16 24.79 -47.42
N VAL A 11 74.93 24.28 -47.35
CA VAL A 11 73.76 24.54 -48.22
C VAL A 11 73.95 25.10 -49.66
N ALA A 12 73.41 24.35 -50.63
CA ALA A 12 72.45 24.81 -51.64
C ALA A 12 71.33 23.75 -51.68
N GLY A 13 70.02 24.03 -51.61
CA GLY A 13 69.24 25.07 -52.29
C GLY A 13 68.66 24.44 -53.57
N GLY A 14 67.35 24.32 -53.80
CA GLY A 14 66.16 24.64 -53.01
C GLY A 14 64.88 24.16 -53.76
N GLY A 15 63.70 24.39 -53.22
CA GLY A 15 62.45 24.35 -54.01
C GLY A 15 61.86 22.97 -54.40
N ASN A 16 61.36 22.19 -53.42
CA ASN A 16 60.13 21.37 -53.62
C ASN A 16 59.57 20.69 -52.34
N LYS A 17 60.35 20.59 -51.24
CA LYS A 17 59.92 19.89 -50.02
C LYS A 17 58.65 20.50 -49.39
N ASN A 18 58.51 21.82 -49.32
CA ASN A 18 57.33 22.43 -48.68
C ASN A 18 56.02 22.19 -49.43
N ARG A 19 56.01 22.11 -50.79
CA ARG A 19 54.78 21.77 -51.52
C ARG A 19 54.36 20.31 -51.32
N ARG A 20 55.32 19.36 -51.25
CA ARG A 20 55.02 17.96 -50.91
C ARG A 20 54.54 17.80 -49.47
N VAL A 21 55.26 18.36 -48.50
CA VAL A 21 54.90 18.25 -47.06
C VAL A 21 53.55 18.90 -46.76
N VAL A 22 53.22 20.05 -47.39
CA VAL A 22 51.89 20.67 -47.25
C VAL A 22 50.80 19.84 -47.96
N HIS A 23 51.07 19.23 -49.12
CA HIS A 23 50.10 18.33 -49.76
C HIS A 23 49.92 17.00 -49.01
N GLU A 24 50.96 16.47 -48.38
CA GLU A 24 50.89 15.26 -47.55
C GLU A 24 50.13 15.54 -46.26
N ARG A 25 50.44 16.62 -45.52
CA ARG A 25 49.61 17.08 -44.40
C ARG A 25 48.16 17.30 -44.81
N SER A 26 47.92 17.97 -45.95
CA SER A 26 46.58 18.20 -46.50
C SER A 26 45.83 16.90 -46.84
N ARG A 27 46.52 15.90 -47.40
CA ARG A 27 45.93 14.60 -47.76
C ARG A 27 45.68 13.73 -46.53
N SER A 28 46.60 13.70 -45.57
CA SER A 28 46.40 13.03 -44.29
C SER A 28 45.25 13.65 -43.50
N LEU A 29 45.25 14.98 -43.32
CA LEU A 29 44.13 15.69 -42.66
C LEU A 29 42.80 15.40 -43.36
N LYS A 30 42.77 15.41 -44.71
CA LYS A 30 41.55 15.09 -45.46
C LYS A 30 41.13 13.62 -45.37
N ALA A 31 42.07 12.68 -45.23
CA ALA A 31 41.78 11.27 -44.96
C ALA A 31 41.26 11.06 -43.52
N VAL A 32 41.78 11.82 -42.56
CA VAL A 32 41.28 11.86 -41.18
C VAL A 32 39.89 12.46 -41.11
N ASP A 33 39.65 13.62 -41.74
CA ASP A 33 38.31 14.24 -41.83
C ASP A 33 37.30 13.27 -42.48
N LEU A 34 37.66 12.64 -43.62
CA LEU A 34 36.81 11.63 -44.26
C LEU A 34 36.55 10.41 -43.38
N SER A 35 37.52 9.98 -42.57
CA SER A 35 37.35 8.87 -41.63
C SER A 35 36.45 9.27 -40.46
N LEU A 36 36.62 10.48 -39.91
CA LEU A 36 35.79 11.05 -38.84
C LEU A 36 34.35 11.29 -39.28
N ASP A 37 34.13 11.74 -40.52
CA ASP A 37 32.80 11.93 -41.09
C ASP A 37 32.13 10.57 -41.35
N HIS A 38 32.86 9.61 -41.91
CA HIS A 38 32.38 8.23 -42.04
C HIS A 38 31.99 7.64 -40.69
N LEU A 39 32.84 7.82 -39.68
CA LEU A 39 32.61 7.37 -38.30
C LEU A 39 31.41 8.06 -37.65
N GLN A 40 31.23 9.37 -37.83
CA GLN A 40 30.09 10.07 -37.25
C GLN A 40 28.77 9.57 -37.88
N ASP A 41 28.72 9.40 -39.20
CA ASP A 41 27.52 8.89 -39.89
C ASP A 41 27.23 7.42 -39.56
N LYS A 42 28.28 6.63 -39.32
CA LYS A 42 28.16 5.25 -38.82
C LYS A 42 27.69 5.19 -37.37
N VAL A 43 28.19 6.07 -36.50
CA VAL A 43 27.81 6.14 -35.08
C VAL A 43 26.37 6.61 -34.92
N LYS A 44 25.85 7.50 -35.79
CA LYS A 44 24.41 7.85 -35.84
C LYS A 44 23.49 6.62 -36.02
N GLN A 45 23.96 5.52 -36.62
CA GLN A 45 23.17 4.29 -36.74
C GLN A 45 23.02 3.52 -35.42
N PHE A 46 23.72 3.94 -34.35
CA PHE A 46 23.59 3.36 -33.01
C PHE A 46 22.61 4.12 -32.10
N SER A 47 22.07 5.27 -32.52
CA SER A 47 21.13 6.05 -31.68
C SER A 47 19.67 5.56 -31.75
N SER A 48 19.37 4.49 -32.48
CA SER A 48 18.01 4.01 -32.75
C SER A 48 17.65 2.64 -32.15
N ASP A 49 18.60 1.91 -31.54
CA ASP A 49 18.40 0.53 -31.05
C ASP A 49 18.90 0.34 -29.60
N GLU A 50 17.96 0.20 -28.65
CA GLU A 50 18.16 -0.15 -27.23
C GLU A 50 19.09 0.75 -26.37
N VAL A 51 18.81 0.76 -25.06
CA VAL A 51 19.57 1.51 -24.04
C VAL A 51 21.08 1.21 -24.08
N PHE A 52 21.46 0.00 -24.48
CA PHE A 52 22.87 -0.41 -24.56
C PHE A 52 23.65 0.28 -25.71
N SER A 53 22.99 0.66 -26.81
CA SER A 53 23.66 1.38 -27.91
C SER A 53 23.79 2.88 -27.64
N GLN A 54 22.97 3.45 -26.77
CA GLN A 54 23.01 4.89 -26.43
C GLN A 54 24.26 5.26 -25.61
N ASN A 55 24.76 4.34 -24.78
CA ASN A 55 26.04 4.50 -24.08
C ASN A 55 27.23 4.45 -25.05
N LEU A 56 27.26 3.46 -25.97
CA LEU A 56 28.25 3.39 -27.05
C LEU A 56 28.23 4.65 -27.92
N TYR A 57 27.04 5.14 -28.28
CA TYR A 57 26.87 6.37 -29.06
C TYR A 57 27.56 7.55 -28.37
N THR A 58 27.29 7.76 -27.08
CA THR A 58 27.90 8.85 -26.28
C THR A 58 29.41 8.70 -26.14
N GLU A 59 29.92 7.49 -25.85
CA GLU A 59 31.36 7.21 -25.69
C GLU A 59 32.12 7.47 -27.01
N CYS A 60 31.60 6.97 -28.14
CA CYS A 60 32.17 7.25 -29.47
C CYS A 60 32.05 8.73 -29.87
N LEU A 61 30.92 9.40 -29.60
CA LEU A 61 30.75 10.81 -29.94
C LEU A 61 31.71 11.72 -29.15
N THR A 62 31.98 11.38 -27.89
CA THR A 62 32.96 12.08 -27.04
C THR A 62 34.37 11.96 -27.61
N ILE A 63 34.78 10.76 -28.03
CA ILE A 63 36.09 10.53 -28.67
C ILE A 63 36.18 11.28 -30.01
N ILE A 64 35.18 11.18 -30.88
CA ILE A 64 35.13 11.93 -32.16
C ILE A 64 35.21 13.45 -31.92
N THR A 65 34.53 13.95 -30.89
CA THR A 65 34.55 15.38 -30.52
C THR A 65 35.91 15.83 -29.99
N ALA A 66 36.57 15.01 -29.17
CA ALA A 66 37.93 15.27 -28.69
C ALA A 66 38.93 15.30 -29.85
N ILE A 67 38.85 14.36 -30.80
CA ILE A 67 39.67 14.35 -32.00
C ILE A 67 39.41 15.62 -32.83
N ARG A 68 38.15 15.94 -33.15
CA ARG A 68 37.81 17.14 -33.95
C ARG A 68 38.24 18.46 -33.29
N LYS A 69 38.06 18.59 -31.98
CA LYS A 69 38.46 19.79 -31.22
C LYS A 69 39.98 20.05 -31.29
N ASN A 70 40.78 18.99 -31.37
CA ASN A 70 42.23 19.05 -31.38
C ASN A 70 42.85 18.81 -32.78
N HIS A 71 42.04 18.59 -33.82
CA HIS A 71 42.48 18.11 -35.14
C HIS A 71 43.53 18.99 -35.85
N ARG A 72 43.58 20.30 -35.54
CA ARG A 72 44.56 21.24 -36.10
C ARG A 72 45.93 21.25 -35.40
N SER A 73 46.04 20.67 -34.20
CA SER A 73 47.27 20.66 -33.38
C SER A 73 47.82 19.25 -33.09
N VAL A 74 47.02 18.22 -33.31
CA VAL A 74 47.36 16.81 -33.06
C VAL A 74 48.37 16.27 -34.08
N ASP A 75 49.41 15.57 -33.61
CA ASP A 75 50.29 14.81 -34.48
C ASP A 75 49.62 13.50 -34.95
N GLN A 76 50.10 12.93 -36.06
CA GLN A 76 49.49 11.73 -36.65
C GLN A 76 49.46 10.53 -35.68
N ILE A 77 50.39 10.49 -34.73
CA ILE A 77 50.54 9.37 -33.79
C ILE A 77 49.49 9.48 -32.66
N THR A 78 49.22 10.69 -32.17
CA THR A 78 48.17 10.98 -31.19
C THR A 78 46.77 10.83 -31.78
N PHE A 79 46.58 11.17 -33.07
CA PHE A 79 45.34 10.84 -33.77
C PHE A 79 45.10 9.32 -33.81
N LEU A 80 46.11 8.54 -34.17
CA LEU A 80 46.02 7.07 -34.16
C LEU A 80 45.74 6.54 -32.74
N HIS A 81 46.31 7.12 -31.68
CA HIS A 81 46.00 6.70 -30.32
C HIS A 81 44.49 6.80 -30.01
N HIS A 82 43.85 7.92 -30.31
CA HIS A 82 42.40 8.08 -30.13
C HIS A 82 41.54 7.21 -31.08
N TRP A 83 42.02 6.91 -32.29
CA TRP A 83 41.36 5.94 -33.17
C TRP A 83 41.37 4.54 -32.53
N ASN A 84 42.48 4.15 -31.92
CA ASN A 84 42.61 2.88 -31.21
C ASN A 84 41.68 2.80 -29.98
N ASP A 85 41.53 3.88 -29.21
CA ASP A 85 40.57 3.95 -28.08
C ASP A 85 39.12 3.72 -28.56
N MET A 86 38.75 4.30 -29.70
CA MET A 86 37.42 4.07 -30.30
C MET A 86 37.25 2.64 -30.82
N ILE A 87 38.30 2.02 -31.38
CA ILE A 87 38.27 0.60 -31.78
C ILE A 87 38.03 -0.30 -30.56
N GLU A 88 38.66 0.00 -29.42
CA GLU A 88 38.43 -0.70 -28.15
C GLU A 88 36.95 -0.61 -27.74
N SER A 89 36.35 0.58 -27.79
CA SER A 89 34.91 0.79 -27.54
C SER A 89 34.03 -0.01 -28.49
N LEU A 90 34.30 -0.02 -29.79
CA LEU A 90 33.52 -0.80 -30.76
C LEU A 90 33.58 -2.32 -30.49
N ILE A 91 34.71 -2.83 -29.98
CA ILE A 91 34.87 -4.24 -29.56
C ILE A 91 34.15 -4.50 -28.23
N LYS A 92 34.30 -3.62 -27.23
CA LYS A 92 33.62 -3.67 -25.91
C LYS A 92 32.10 -3.80 -26.03
N PHE A 93 31.48 -3.09 -26.97
CA PHE A 93 30.04 -3.14 -27.24
C PHE A 93 29.64 -4.10 -28.38
N GLY A 94 30.51 -5.02 -28.79
CA GLY A 94 30.14 -6.14 -29.67
C GLY A 94 29.92 -5.81 -31.15
N LYS A 95 30.22 -4.59 -31.63
CA LYS A 95 29.96 -4.16 -33.02
C LYS A 95 31.02 -4.65 -34.01
N LEU A 96 31.21 -5.97 -34.07
CA LEU A 96 32.33 -6.69 -34.72
C LEU A 96 32.65 -6.24 -36.16
N ASN A 97 31.65 -6.08 -37.04
CA ASN A 97 31.86 -5.69 -38.44
C ASN A 97 32.45 -4.27 -38.60
N PHE A 98 32.11 -3.36 -37.68
CA PHE A 98 32.63 -1.99 -37.68
C PHE A 98 34.08 -1.99 -37.19
N ALA A 99 34.34 -2.64 -36.04
CA ALA A 99 35.69 -2.79 -35.49
C ALA A 99 36.69 -3.42 -36.49
N ILE A 100 36.27 -4.43 -37.28
CA ILE A 100 37.11 -4.99 -38.36
C ILE A 100 37.46 -3.94 -39.41
N THR A 101 36.50 -3.10 -39.82
CA THR A 101 36.71 -2.08 -40.86
C THR A 101 37.69 -1.01 -40.37
N GLU A 102 37.52 -0.55 -39.13
CA GLU A 102 38.40 0.43 -38.51
C GLU A 102 39.83 -0.10 -38.30
N LEU A 103 39.99 -1.36 -37.86
CA LEU A 103 41.30 -2.01 -37.77
C LEU A 103 41.99 -2.15 -39.15
N GLN A 104 41.23 -2.31 -40.24
CA GLN A 104 41.79 -2.34 -41.60
C GLN A 104 42.29 -0.97 -42.07
N LEU A 105 41.59 0.11 -41.72
CA LEU A 105 42.01 1.49 -42.00
C LEU A 105 43.22 1.87 -41.14
N PHE A 106 43.15 1.58 -39.84
CA PHE A 106 44.24 1.80 -38.89
C PHE A 106 45.54 1.12 -39.34
N TYR A 107 45.46 -0.13 -39.80
CA TYR A 107 46.62 -0.86 -40.33
C TYR A 107 47.27 -0.15 -41.53
N GLN A 108 46.48 0.45 -42.42
CA GLN A 108 46.98 1.16 -43.60
C GLN A 108 47.68 2.47 -43.19
N GLU A 109 47.09 3.26 -42.29
CA GLU A 109 47.71 4.49 -41.79
C GLU A 109 48.96 4.20 -40.94
N LEU A 110 48.94 3.18 -40.08
CA LEU A 110 50.11 2.76 -39.32
C LEU A 110 51.23 2.25 -40.26
N SER A 111 50.88 1.59 -41.37
CA SER A 111 51.85 1.23 -42.43
C SER A 111 52.53 2.46 -43.04
N HIS A 112 51.75 3.51 -43.33
CA HIS A 112 52.26 4.79 -43.83
C HIS A 112 53.18 5.48 -42.82
N VAL A 113 52.79 5.58 -41.55
CA VAL A 113 53.62 6.17 -40.48
C VAL A 113 54.94 5.41 -40.28
N LEU A 114 54.92 4.08 -40.41
CA LEU A 114 56.11 3.23 -40.29
C LEU A 114 56.96 3.15 -41.57
N GLY A 115 56.64 3.93 -42.61
CA GLY A 115 57.42 4.03 -43.85
C GLY A 115 57.27 2.83 -44.81
N ASN A 116 56.28 1.97 -44.62
CA ASN A 116 56.02 0.81 -45.47
C ASN A 116 55.01 1.17 -46.57
N SER A 117 55.38 1.09 -47.85
CA SER A 117 54.45 1.32 -48.97
C SER A 117 53.33 0.24 -48.98
N PRO A 118 52.05 0.60 -48.76
CA PRO A 118 50.97 -0.38 -48.81
C PRO A 118 50.62 -0.73 -50.26
N SER A 119 50.42 -2.02 -50.54
CA SER A 119 49.90 -2.48 -51.83
C SER A 119 48.43 -2.05 -51.97
N LYS A 120 48.11 -1.23 -52.98
CA LYS A 120 46.86 -0.45 -53.09
C LYS A 120 45.54 -1.22 -53.32
N SER A 121 45.49 -2.55 -53.22
CA SER A 121 44.35 -3.34 -53.75
C SER A 121 43.80 -4.48 -52.88
N SER A 122 44.20 -4.63 -51.60
CA SER A 122 43.50 -5.58 -50.71
C SER A 122 43.37 -5.10 -49.27
N LYS A 123 42.15 -5.22 -48.72
CA LYS A 123 41.90 -5.07 -47.29
C LYS A 123 42.68 -6.16 -46.53
N PRO A 124 43.50 -5.83 -45.52
CA PRO A 124 44.30 -6.84 -44.82
C PRO A 124 43.42 -7.84 -44.07
N SER A 125 43.81 -9.12 -44.08
CA SER A 125 43.26 -10.14 -43.18
C SER A 125 43.77 -9.94 -41.75
N THR A 126 43.06 -10.45 -40.75
CA THR A 126 43.49 -10.33 -39.35
C THR A 126 44.80 -11.08 -39.08
N SER A 127 45.10 -12.17 -39.81
CA SER A 127 46.43 -12.80 -39.80
C SER A 127 47.53 -11.83 -40.24
N ARG A 128 47.34 -11.08 -41.35
CA ARG A 128 48.29 -10.05 -41.80
C ARG A 128 48.43 -8.89 -40.82
N MET A 129 47.39 -8.57 -40.05
CA MET A 129 47.48 -7.55 -39.00
C MET A 129 48.35 -8.01 -37.82
N LEU A 130 48.23 -9.28 -37.40
CA LEU A 130 49.03 -9.85 -36.29
C LEU A 130 50.49 -10.12 -36.67
N GLU A 131 50.76 -10.53 -37.92
CA GLU A 131 52.14 -10.62 -38.44
C GLU A 131 52.74 -9.25 -38.76
N GLY A 132 51.89 -8.27 -39.03
CA GLY A 132 52.25 -6.98 -39.59
C GLY A 132 53.27 -6.20 -38.77
N PHE A 133 53.99 -5.33 -39.47
CA PHE A 133 55.06 -4.47 -38.95
C PHE A 133 56.24 -5.27 -38.41
N VAL A 134 57.26 -5.50 -39.25
CA VAL A 134 58.51 -6.14 -38.80
C VAL A 134 59.23 -5.19 -37.83
N TYR A 135 59.31 -5.57 -36.55
CA TYR A 135 60.08 -4.83 -35.57
C TYR A 135 61.56 -4.72 -35.99
N LYS A 136 62.07 -3.49 -36.05
CA LYS A 136 63.47 -3.16 -36.29
C LYS A 136 64.03 -2.47 -35.06
N PRO A 137 65.04 -3.04 -34.36
CA PRO A 137 65.67 -2.40 -33.22
C PRO A 137 66.17 -1.00 -33.57
N MET A 138 66.11 -0.06 -32.62
CA MET A 138 66.61 1.32 -32.70
C MET A 138 65.87 2.29 -33.67
N VAL A 139 64.80 1.88 -34.35
CA VAL A 139 64.10 2.75 -35.34
C VAL A 139 62.91 3.54 -34.77
N TYR A 140 62.27 3.06 -33.70
CA TYR A 140 60.96 3.54 -33.24
C TYR A 140 61.01 4.15 -31.83
N SER A 141 60.21 5.19 -31.60
CA SER A 141 60.02 5.77 -30.26
C SER A 141 59.15 4.87 -29.37
N SER A 142 59.27 5.03 -28.05
CA SER A 142 58.45 4.34 -27.04
C SER A 142 56.94 4.48 -27.31
N TYR A 143 56.51 5.65 -27.79
CA TYR A 143 55.12 5.92 -28.12
C TYR A 143 54.64 5.13 -29.34
N VAL A 144 55.46 5.04 -30.41
CA VAL A 144 55.16 4.21 -31.59
C VAL A 144 55.14 2.72 -31.23
N ILE A 145 56.07 2.26 -30.41
CA ILE A 145 56.11 0.86 -29.95
C ILE A 145 54.84 0.52 -29.16
N THR A 146 54.42 1.41 -28.25
CA THR A 146 53.19 1.26 -27.46
C THR A 146 51.95 1.23 -28.36
N LEU A 147 51.88 2.09 -29.37
CA LEU A 147 50.76 2.18 -30.32
C LEU A 147 50.64 0.92 -31.20
N VAL A 148 51.76 0.39 -31.71
CA VAL A 148 51.76 -0.84 -32.51
C VAL A 148 51.35 -2.05 -31.66
N PHE A 149 51.82 -2.13 -30.41
CA PHE A 149 51.41 -3.21 -29.51
C PHE A 149 49.93 -3.12 -29.10
N LEU A 150 49.41 -1.91 -28.83
CA LEU A 150 47.98 -1.65 -28.60
C LEU A 150 47.14 -2.16 -29.77
N PHE A 151 47.53 -1.85 -31.01
CA PHE A 151 46.85 -2.35 -32.21
C PHE A 151 46.85 -3.88 -32.27
N HIS A 152 48.00 -4.53 -32.07
CA HIS A 152 48.08 -5.99 -32.02
C HIS A 152 47.18 -6.61 -30.93
N LEU A 153 47.08 -5.96 -29.77
CA LEU A 153 46.18 -6.37 -28.69
C LEU A 153 44.70 -6.20 -29.08
N GLN A 154 44.31 -5.13 -29.78
CA GLN A 154 42.93 -4.98 -30.27
C GLN A 154 42.57 -6.02 -31.34
N VAL A 155 43.50 -6.38 -32.22
CA VAL A 155 43.28 -7.48 -33.18
C VAL A 155 43.12 -8.83 -32.45
N LEU A 156 43.84 -9.05 -31.35
CA LEU A 156 43.66 -10.24 -30.50
C LEU A 156 42.29 -10.24 -29.79
N ASN A 157 41.86 -9.11 -29.23
CA ASN A 157 40.51 -8.92 -28.66
C ASN A 157 39.40 -9.17 -29.69
N LEU A 158 39.59 -8.73 -30.94
CA LEU A 158 38.65 -8.98 -32.03
C LEU A 158 38.53 -10.49 -32.35
N CYS A 159 39.65 -11.21 -32.35
CA CYS A 159 39.66 -12.67 -32.52
C CYS A 159 38.95 -13.39 -31.36
N LEU A 160 39.07 -12.89 -30.13
CA LEU A 160 38.31 -13.38 -28.97
C LEU A 160 36.81 -13.14 -29.11
N LEU A 161 36.38 -11.91 -29.43
CA LEU A 161 34.97 -11.58 -29.61
C LEU A 161 34.35 -12.44 -30.72
N LYS A 162 35.11 -12.69 -31.80
CA LYS A 162 34.73 -13.62 -32.86
C LYS A 162 34.57 -15.07 -32.37
N ALA A 163 35.45 -15.57 -31.51
CA ALA A 163 35.33 -16.91 -30.93
C ALA A 163 34.12 -17.05 -29.98
N SER A 164 33.71 -15.96 -29.33
CA SER A 164 32.53 -15.92 -28.45
C SER A 164 31.18 -15.74 -29.17
N THR A 165 31.18 -15.28 -30.42
CA THR A 165 29.95 -14.95 -31.17
C THR A 165 29.82 -15.81 -32.43
N ALA A 166 28.70 -16.53 -32.59
CA ALA A 166 28.38 -17.34 -33.77
C ALA A 166 28.01 -16.51 -35.03
N SER A 167 28.68 -15.36 -35.23
CA SER A 167 28.41 -14.41 -36.29
C SER A 167 28.88 -14.90 -37.68
N SER A 168 28.17 -14.52 -38.74
CA SER A 168 28.49 -14.93 -40.12
C SER A 168 29.37 -13.91 -40.88
N THR A 169 30.46 -13.45 -40.27
CA THR A 169 31.36 -12.43 -40.86
C THR A 169 32.17 -12.97 -42.05
N LYS A 170 32.17 -12.26 -43.18
CA LYS A 170 32.89 -12.64 -44.42
C LYS A 170 34.42 -12.52 -44.37
N VAL A 171 35.02 -12.04 -43.27
CA VAL A 171 36.47 -11.85 -43.14
C VAL A 171 37.11 -13.11 -42.56
N ALA A 172 38.18 -13.60 -43.21
CA ALA A 172 38.94 -14.74 -42.73
C ALA A 172 39.74 -14.39 -41.48
N PHE A 173 39.54 -15.17 -40.42
CA PHE A 173 40.31 -15.11 -39.16
C PHE A 173 41.38 -16.20 -39.12
N PRO A 174 42.49 -16.00 -38.40
CA PRO A 174 43.50 -17.03 -38.21
C PRO A 174 42.93 -18.27 -37.53
N SER A 175 43.37 -19.45 -37.99
CA SER A 175 43.15 -20.70 -37.29
C SER A 175 43.81 -20.69 -35.90
N GLY A 176 43.37 -21.58 -35.01
CA GLY A 176 43.95 -21.66 -33.67
C GLY A 176 45.45 -21.96 -33.66
N GLN A 177 45.93 -22.75 -34.62
CA GLN A 177 47.36 -23.06 -34.77
C GLN A 177 48.16 -21.83 -35.26
N GLU A 178 47.61 -21.05 -36.19
CA GLU A 178 48.24 -19.79 -36.63
C GLU A 178 48.32 -18.76 -35.49
N MET A 179 47.26 -18.63 -34.68
CA MET A 179 47.31 -17.74 -33.51
C MET A 179 48.40 -18.13 -32.49
N VAL A 180 48.61 -19.43 -32.23
CA VAL A 180 49.72 -19.88 -31.36
C VAL A 180 51.08 -19.45 -31.95
N ARG A 181 51.26 -19.58 -33.28
CA ARG A 181 52.49 -19.12 -33.97
C ARG A 181 52.66 -17.59 -33.97
N PHE A 182 51.58 -16.81 -34.07
CA PHE A 182 51.67 -15.35 -34.05
C PHE A 182 51.96 -14.80 -32.66
N LEU A 183 51.66 -15.54 -31.59
CA LEU A 183 51.80 -15.10 -30.20
C LEU A 183 52.98 -15.75 -29.47
N SER A 184 53.67 -16.73 -30.09
CA SER A 184 54.81 -17.45 -29.50
C SER A 184 56.08 -16.59 -29.38
N LYS A 185 56.97 -16.96 -28.46
CA LYS A 185 58.31 -16.34 -28.31
C LYS A 185 59.02 -16.22 -29.66
N GLY A 186 59.53 -15.02 -29.97
CA GLY A 186 60.19 -14.70 -31.24
C GLY A 186 59.28 -14.26 -32.41
N SER A 187 57.95 -14.28 -32.26
CA SER A 187 57.01 -13.74 -33.25
C SER A 187 57.08 -12.21 -33.39
N SER A 188 56.36 -11.62 -34.36
CA SER A 188 56.24 -10.16 -34.47
C SER A 188 55.61 -9.56 -33.20
N PHE A 189 54.46 -10.09 -32.78
CA PHE A 189 53.77 -9.70 -31.54
C PHE A 189 54.69 -9.72 -30.32
N HIS A 190 55.46 -10.81 -30.14
CA HIS A 190 56.36 -10.94 -28.98
C HIS A 190 57.56 -9.99 -29.07
N LYS A 191 58.06 -9.67 -30.27
CA LYS A 191 59.13 -8.67 -30.47
C LYS A 191 58.67 -7.25 -30.16
N TRP A 192 57.44 -6.87 -30.52
CA TRP A 192 56.87 -5.59 -30.13
C TRP A 192 56.58 -5.51 -28.63
N PHE A 193 56.08 -6.60 -28.03
CA PHE A 193 55.91 -6.71 -26.58
C PHE A 193 57.23 -6.52 -25.82
N GLY A 194 58.28 -7.26 -26.20
CA GLY A 194 59.60 -7.18 -25.56
C GLY A 194 60.35 -5.85 -25.78
N ALA A 195 59.83 -4.96 -26.63
CA ALA A 195 60.35 -3.63 -26.88
C ALA A 195 59.61 -2.52 -26.10
N LEU A 196 58.53 -2.85 -25.39
CA LEU A 196 57.76 -1.88 -24.60
C LEU A 196 58.62 -1.25 -23.49
N PRO A 197 58.35 0.01 -23.09
CA PRO A 197 58.92 0.59 -21.88
C PRO A 197 58.69 -0.32 -20.66
N LYS A 198 59.72 -0.54 -19.83
CA LYS A 198 59.64 -1.46 -18.68
C LYS A 198 58.41 -1.22 -17.79
N ASP A 199 58.10 0.05 -17.54
CA ASP A 199 57.01 0.49 -16.67
C ASP A 199 55.61 0.17 -17.22
N THR A 200 55.47 -0.07 -18.53
CA THR A 200 54.18 -0.41 -19.16
C THR A 200 54.02 -1.90 -19.46
N ILE A 201 55.10 -2.69 -19.44
CA ILE A 201 55.08 -4.14 -19.66
C ILE A 201 54.05 -4.84 -18.76
N PRO A 202 53.97 -4.63 -17.43
CA PRO A 202 53.00 -5.33 -16.58
C PRO A 202 51.54 -5.09 -16.98
N ARG A 203 51.18 -3.85 -17.30
CA ARG A 203 49.82 -3.49 -17.75
C ARG A 203 49.46 -4.23 -19.05
N PHE A 204 50.35 -4.21 -20.03
CA PHE A 204 50.14 -4.84 -21.33
C PHE A 204 50.15 -6.37 -21.27
N ALA A 205 51.01 -6.94 -20.42
CA ALA A 205 51.09 -8.36 -20.13
C ALA A 205 49.79 -8.89 -19.48
N LYS A 206 49.23 -8.17 -18.50
CA LYS A 206 47.95 -8.50 -17.84
C LYS A 206 46.79 -8.52 -18.84
N LEU A 207 46.75 -7.55 -19.77
CA LEU A 207 45.75 -7.51 -20.84
C LEU A 207 45.91 -8.68 -21.83
N ALA A 208 47.12 -8.92 -22.34
CA ALA A 208 47.39 -10.04 -23.25
C ALA A 208 47.06 -11.40 -22.60
N SER A 209 47.45 -11.59 -21.34
CA SER A 209 47.10 -12.78 -20.55
C SER A 209 45.59 -12.96 -20.41
N THR A 210 44.84 -11.90 -20.11
CA THR A 210 43.37 -11.94 -20.02
C THR A 210 42.72 -12.35 -21.35
N CYS A 211 43.23 -11.86 -22.48
CA CYS A 211 42.75 -12.22 -23.82
C CYS A 211 42.95 -13.72 -24.10
N LEU A 212 44.17 -14.22 -23.85
CA LEU A 212 44.56 -15.61 -24.01
C LEU A 212 43.77 -16.55 -23.08
N PHE A 213 43.57 -16.14 -21.82
CA PHE A 213 42.75 -16.86 -20.84
C PHE A 213 41.32 -17.04 -21.36
N LYS A 214 40.70 -15.98 -21.89
CA LYS A 214 39.34 -16.04 -22.44
C LYS A 214 39.29 -16.87 -23.72
N LEU A 215 40.26 -16.74 -24.63
CA LEU A 215 40.37 -17.53 -25.87
C LEU A 215 40.42 -19.05 -25.61
N SER A 216 41.11 -19.47 -24.56
CA SER A 216 41.15 -20.88 -24.16
C SER A 216 39.79 -21.46 -23.73
N MET A 217 38.81 -20.64 -23.34
CA MET A 217 37.48 -21.12 -22.96
C MET A 217 36.62 -21.48 -24.18
N TYR A 218 36.84 -20.81 -25.32
CA TYR A 218 36.13 -21.05 -26.58
C TYR A 218 36.81 -22.09 -27.48
N THR A 219 37.93 -22.68 -27.05
CA THR A 219 38.71 -23.63 -27.85
C THR A 219 38.72 -25.03 -27.22
N LYS A 220 38.87 -26.04 -28.08
CA LYS A 220 38.91 -27.47 -27.72
C LYS A 220 40.31 -28.04 -28.01
N THR A 221 40.55 -29.28 -27.59
CA THR A 221 41.81 -30.03 -27.78
C THR A 221 43.03 -29.34 -27.15
N VAL A 222 44.25 -29.78 -27.49
CA VAL A 222 45.54 -29.28 -26.96
C VAL A 222 45.72 -27.77 -27.08
N LEU A 223 45.07 -27.11 -28.04
CA LEU A 223 45.12 -25.65 -28.20
C LEU A 223 44.55 -24.91 -26.98
N LYS A 224 43.57 -25.48 -26.28
CA LYS A 224 43.06 -24.94 -25.01
C LYS A 224 44.16 -24.85 -23.95
N LEU A 225 45.02 -25.87 -23.88
CA LEU A 225 46.16 -25.89 -22.97
C LEU A 225 47.27 -24.92 -23.45
N CYS A 226 47.56 -24.85 -24.75
CA CYS A 226 48.49 -23.85 -25.32
C CYS A 226 48.10 -22.43 -24.88
N TYR A 227 46.85 -22.00 -25.08
CA TYR A 227 46.45 -20.63 -24.72
C TYR A 227 46.46 -20.35 -23.22
N LYS A 228 46.17 -21.35 -22.36
CA LYS A 228 46.32 -21.21 -20.91
C LYS A 228 47.79 -21.06 -20.50
N LEU A 229 48.69 -21.87 -21.09
CA LEU A 229 50.14 -21.75 -20.87
C LEU A 229 50.68 -20.41 -21.39
N MET A 230 50.24 -19.93 -22.55
CA MET A 230 50.64 -18.59 -23.05
C MET A 230 50.08 -17.47 -22.16
N SER A 231 48.85 -17.58 -21.65
CA SER A 231 48.31 -16.66 -20.65
C SER A 231 49.19 -16.60 -19.41
N LEU A 232 49.66 -17.75 -18.92
CA LEU A 232 50.59 -17.85 -17.80
C LEU A 232 51.97 -17.26 -18.13
N GLN A 233 52.48 -17.48 -19.35
CA GLN A 233 53.74 -16.89 -19.84
C GLN A 233 53.69 -15.36 -19.82
N TYR A 234 52.60 -14.76 -20.31
CA TYR A 234 52.44 -13.30 -20.25
C TYR A 234 52.25 -12.82 -18.81
N LEU A 235 51.52 -13.55 -17.96
CA LEU A 235 51.31 -13.16 -16.57
C LEU A 235 52.61 -13.13 -15.75
N ALA A 236 53.63 -13.90 -16.12
CA ALA A 236 54.96 -13.85 -15.50
C ALA A 236 55.61 -12.45 -15.56
N TYR A 237 55.30 -11.63 -16.56
CA TYR A 237 55.79 -10.26 -16.67
C TYR A 237 55.00 -9.24 -15.81
N THR A 238 54.13 -9.70 -14.91
CA THR A 238 53.27 -8.86 -14.07
C THR A 238 53.53 -9.00 -12.57
N SER A 239 54.36 -9.96 -12.15
CA SER A 239 54.51 -10.46 -10.76
C SER A 239 53.23 -11.00 -10.08
N GLU A 240 52.02 -10.64 -10.56
CA GLU A 240 50.72 -11.15 -10.09
C GLU A 240 50.37 -12.52 -10.72
N VAL A 241 51.22 -13.53 -10.54
CA VAL A 241 50.93 -14.88 -11.05
C VAL A 241 49.83 -15.55 -10.23
N SER A 242 48.69 -15.79 -10.86
CA SER A 242 47.53 -16.48 -10.27
C SER A 242 47.76 -17.99 -10.14
N ASP A 243 47.79 -18.49 -8.91
CA ASP A 243 47.89 -19.92 -8.63
C ASP A 243 46.64 -20.71 -9.11
N GLU A 244 45.47 -20.08 -9.15
CA GLU A 244 44.26 -20.67 -9.76
C GLU A 244 44.45 -20.96 -11.27
N LEU A 245 45.13 -20.07 -12.01
CA LEU A 245 45.46 -20.30 -13.41
C LEU A 245 46.40 -21.50 -13.57
N ILE A 246 47.42 -21.61 -12.70
CA ILE A 246 48.34 -22.75 -12.69
C ILE A 246 47.61 -24.07 -12.41
N GLY A 247 46.76 -24.11 -11.38
CA GLY A 247 45.93 -25.28 -11.06
C GLY A 247 45.00 -25.68 -12.22
N VAL A 248 44.43 -24.70 -12.93
CA VAL A 248 43.63 -24.95 -14.15
C VAL A 248 44.49 -25.52 -15.28
N CYS A 249 45.72 -25.03 -15.49
CA CYS A 249 46.67 -25.60 -16.45
C CYS A 249 46.98 -27.07 -16.11
N ALA A 250 47.34 -27.37 -14.87
CA ALA A 250 47.68 -28.72 -14.41
C ALA A 250 46.51 -29.71 -14.54
N LYS A 251 45.28 -29.28 -14.22
CA LYS A 251 44.07 -30.08 -14.37
C LYS A 251 43.72 -30.36 -15.83
N ILE A 252 43.85 -29.37 -16.72
CA ILE A 252 43.63 -29.57 -18.16
C ILE A 252 44.70 -30.49 -18.74
N PHE A 253 45.96 -30.28 -18.37
CA PHE A 253 47.09 -31.13 -18.77
C PHE A 253 46.85 -32.60 -18.40
N SER A 254 46.59 -32.92 -17.13
CA SER A 254 46.38 -34.30 -16.66
C SER A 254 45.20 -35.00 -17.35
N THR A 255 44.12 -34.27 -17.62
CA THR A 255 42.94 -34.79 -18.34
C THR A 255 43.26 -35.10 -19.81
N MET A 256 44.08 -34.29 -20.47
CA MET A 256 44.45 -34.52 -21.87
C MET A 256 45.57 -35.56 -22.03
N SER A 257 46.56 -35.57 -21.14
CA SER A 257 47.72 -36.47 -21.23
C SER A 257 47.34 -37.92 -20.94
N SER A 258 46.38 -38.16 -20.04
CA SER A 258 45.78 -39.50 -19.83
C SER A 258 45.05 -40.05 -21.08
N THR A 259 44.65 -39.19 -22.02
CA THR A 259 43.95 -39.59 -23.25
C THR A 259 44.89 -39.74 -24.44
N ASN A 260 45.86 -38.81 -24.62
CA ASN A 260 46.84 -38.87 -25.72
C ASN A 260 48.12 -38.09 -25.39
N ALA A 261 48.93 -38.62 -24.46
CA ALA A 261 50.18 -38.02 -24.02
C ALA A 261 51.14 -37.57 -25.16
N PRO A 262 51.43 -38.36 -26.20
CA PRO A 262 52.36 -37.94 -27.26
C PRO A 262 51.88 -36.70 -28.03
N VAL A 263 50.57 -36.59 -28.29
CA VAL A 263 49.98 -35.42 -28.96
C VAL A 263 49.98 -34.21 -28.04
N VAL A 264 49.64 -34.37 -26.76
CA VAL A 264 49.74 -33.26 -25.78
C VAL A 264 51.16 -32.73 -25.75
N TYR A 265 52.15 -33.58 -25.52
CA TYR A 265 53.55 -33.19 -25.45
C TYR A 265 53.99 -32.44 -26.71
N LYS A 266 53.81 -33.05 -27.89
CA LYS A 266 54.22 -32.49 -29.20
C LYS A 266 53.71 -31.08 -29.47
N TYR A 267 52.50 -30.74 -29.02
CA TYR A 267 51.88 -29.44 -29.31
C TYR A 267 52.02 -28.40 -28.19
N THR A 268 52.44 -28.77 -26.98
CA THR A 268 52.40 -27.86 -25.81
C THR A 268 53.70 -27.78 -25.01
N SER A 269 54.65 -28.71 -25.18
CA SER A 269 55.91 -28.75 -24.41
C SER A 269 56.72 -27.46 -24.55
N LEU A 270 56.92 -26.99 -25.79
CA LEU A 270 57.60 -25.74 -26.10
C LEU A 270 56.91 -24.53 -25.43
N THR A 271 55.58 -24.53 -25.33
CA THR A 271 54.86 -23.44 -24.65
C THR A 271 55.14 -23.44 -23.15
N LEU A 272 55.19 -24.61 -22.49
CA LEU A 272 55.55 -24.71 -21.08
C LEU A 272 57.02 -24.35 -20.84
N LEU A 273 57.96 -24.77 -21.69
CA LEU A 273 59.37 -24.35 -21.59
C LEU A 273 59.50 -22.82 -21.63
N ASN A 274 58.77 -22.16 -22.53
CA ASN A 274 58.71 -20.70 -22.59
C ASN A 274 58.10 -20.06 -21.31
N VAL A 275 57.19 -20.74 -20.61
CA VAL A 275 56.67 -20.29 -19.29
C VAL A 275 57.78 -20.40 -18.24
N CYS A 276 58.47 -21.54 -18.15
CA CYS A 276 59.56 -21.73 -17.18
C CYS A 276 60.69 -20.70 -17.39
N GLU A 277 61.08 -20.45 -18.64
CA GLU A 277 62.04 -19.38 -18.97
C GLU A 277 61.51 -17.99 -18.56
N SER A 278 60.22 -17.68 -18.82
CA SER A 278 59.62 -16.42 -18.39
C SER A 278 59.50 -16.30 -16.86
N PHE A 279 59.39 -17.39 -16.12
CA PHE A 279 59.42 -17.38 -14.65
C PHE A 279 60.84 -17.08 -14.15
N LYS A 280 61.86 -17.77 -14.67
CA LYS A 280 63.29 -17.49 -14.38
C LYS A 280 63.67 -16.03 -14.67
N ILE A 281 63.25 -15.49 -15.81
CA ILE A 281 63.62 -14.13 -16.26
C ILE A 281 62.97 -13.02 -15.41
N ASN A 282 61.86 -13.30 -14.72
CA ASN A 282 61.12 -12.34 -13.90
C ASN A 282 61.15 -12.69 -12.40
N ASP A 283 62.16 -13.46 -11.95
CA ASP A 283 62.37 -13.85 -10.54
C ASP A 283 61.15 -14.51 -9.85
N ILE A 284 60.35 -15.28 -10.60
CA ILE A 284 59.20 -16.03 -10.07
C ILE A 284 59.62 -17.47 -9.76
N PRO A 285 59.39 -17.99 -8.53
CA PRO A 285 59.74 -19.35 -8.16
C PRO A 285 59.14 -20.41 -9.09
N LEU A 286 60.00 -21.29 -9.62
CA LEU A 286 59.58 -22.43 -10.44
C LEU A 286 58.80 -23.49 -9.64
N THR A 287 58.92 -23.50 -8.32
CA THR A 287 58.15 -24.37 -7.39
C THR A 287 56.65 -24.30 -7.66
N LYS A 288 56.12 -23.12 -7.99
CA LYS A 288 54.72 -22.94 -8.42
C LYS A 288 54.32 -23.79 -9.63
N LEU A 289 55.27 -24.19 -10.49
CA LEU A 289 55.03 -25.00 -11.70
C LEU A 289 55.35 -26.49 -11.52
N VAL A 290 55.70 -26.95 -10.31
CA VAL A 290 56.21 -28.31 -10.04
C VAL A 290 55.37 -29.41 -10.71
N HIS A 291 54.04 -29.41 -10.53
CA HIS A 291 53.14 -30.42 -11.10
C HIS A 291 53.10 -30.43 -12.64
N LEU A 292 53.36 -29.29 -13.29
CA LEU A 292 53.44 -29.21 -14.76
C LEU A 292 54.81 -29.70 -15.24
N ILE A 293 55.91 -29.25 -14.63
CA ILE A 293 57.28 -29.69 -14.99
C ILE A 293 57.40 -31.21 -14.84
N ASP A 294 56.96 -31.75 -13.70
CA ASP A 294 56.95 -33.18 -13.40
C ASP A 294 56.03 -33.96 -14.34
N GLY A 295 54.88 -33.37 -14.68
CA GLY A 295 53.92 -33.93 -15.63
C GLY A 295 54.49 -34.10 -17.03
N TYR A 296 55.17 -33.07 -17.56
CA TYR A 296 55.78 -33.11 -18.89
C TYR A 296 57.02 -34.02 -18.93
N GLY A 297 57.85 -34.02 -17.89
CA GLY A 297 59.00 -34.94 -17.80
C GLY A 297 58.62 -36.43 -17.84
N ARG A 298 57.46 -36.80 -17.26
CA ARG A 298 56.94 -38.18 -17.33
C ARG A 298 56.53 -38.61 -18.75
N ILE A 299 55.96 -37.71 -19.54
CA ILE A 299 55.46 -38.00 -20.90
C ILE A 299 56.45 -37.63 -22.02
N ALA A 300 57.59 -37.03 -21.69
CA ALA A 300 58.60 -36.61 -22.66
C ALA A 300 59.23 -37.81 -23.42
N PRO A 301 59.48 -37.67 -24.74
CA PRO A 301 60.33 -38.60 -25.49
C PRO A 301 61.70 -38.74 -24.84
N ILE A 302 62.31 -39.92 -24.93
CA ILE A 302 63.59 -40.25 -24.26
C ILE A 302 64.69 -39.20 -24.53
N LYS A 303 64.76 -38.67 -25.75
CA LYS A 303 65.74 -37.66 -26.17
C LYS A 303 65.55 -36.27 -25.54
N GLU A 304 64.37 -35.96 -25.02
CA GLU A 304 64.01 -34.65 -24.47
C GLU A 304 63.83 -34.67 -22.94
N LYS A 305 63.86 -35.84 -22.31
CA LYS A 305 63.86 -35.98 -20.85
C LYS A 305 64.95 -35.18 -20.12
N PRO A 306 66.20 -35.06 -20.62
CA PRO A 306 67.23 -34.27 -19.95
C PRO A 306 66.83 -32.81 -19.71
N ILE A 307 66.08 -32.20 -20.63
CA ILE A 307 65.61 -30.81 -20.52
C ILE A 307 64.69 -30.64 -19.30
N TRP A 308 63.79 -31.60 -19.06
CA TRP A 308 62.85 -31.56 -17.94
C TRP A 308 63.50 -31.93 -16.61
N ASN A 309 64.60 -32.69 -16.63
CA ASN A 309 65.39 -32.98 -15.44
C ASN A 309 66.14 -31.73 -14.95
N GLU A 310 66.70 -30.94 -15.87
CA GLU A 310 67.36 -29.65 -15.55
C GLU A 310 66.41 -28.70 -14.79
N TYR A 311 65.20 -28.48 -15.32
CA TYR A 311 64.15 -27.70 -14.64
C TYR A 311 63.62 -28.35 -13.35
N LYS A 312 63.92 -29.63 -13.10
CA LYS A 312 63.49 -30.35 -11.89
C LYS A 312 64.53 -30.30 -10.78
N GLU A 313 65.81 -30.32 -11.14
CA GLU A 313 66.94 -30.14 -10.22
C GLU A 313 66.96 -28.71 -9.62
N GLU A 314 66.36 -27.73 -10.30
CA GLU A 314 66.17 -26.35 -9.80
C GLU A 314 64.95 -26.17 -8.87
N LEU A 315 64.14 -27.22 -8.64
CA LEU A 315 62.95 -27.15 -7.77
C LEU A 315 63.23 -27.49 -6.31
N SER A 316 64.45 -27.95 -5.99
CA SER A 316 64.86 -28.29 -4.64
C SER A 316 65.54 -27.12 -3.94
N ASP A 317 64.75 -26.23 -3.34
CA ASP A 317 65.06 -25.62 -2.04
C ASP A 317 63.81 -24.94 -1.42
N ASP A 318 63.83 -24.83 -0.09
CA ASP A 318 62.89 -24.17 0.83
C ASP A 318 61.43 -24.68 0.96
N ASN A 319 61.28 -25.60 1.93
CA ASN A 319 60.33 -25.54 3.06
C ASN A 319 59.09 -24.63 2.91
N SER A 320 57.92 -25.24 2.67
CA SER A 320 56.61 -24.63 2.98
C SER A 320 55.69 -25.59 3.75
N ASP A 321 56.24 -26.24 4.78
CA ASP A 321 55.46 -26.92 5.81
C ASP A 321 54.50 -25.94 6.50
N SER A 322 53.18 -26.13 6.33
CA SER A 322 52.17 -25.81 7.37
C SER A 322 50.72 -26.10 6.96
N ILE A 323 50.36 -26.08 5.67
CA ILE A 323 48.98 -26.31 5.21
C ILE A 323 48.87 -27.49 4.23
N GLU A 324 49.78 -27.63 3.27
CA GLU A 324 49.71 -28.75 2.32
C GLU A 324 49.90 -30.11 3.00
N ASN A 325 50.84 -30.26 3.95
CA ASN A 325 50.99 -31.51 4.73
C ASN A 325 49.72 -31.92 5.51
N LEU A 326 48.91 -30.95 5.92
CA LEU A 326 47.65 -31.18 6.64
C LEU A 326 46.53 -31.67 5.69
N LEU A 327 46.65 -31.35 4.39
CA LEU A 327 45.75 -31.82 3.33
C LEU A 327 46.30 -33.09 2.61
N GLU A 328 47.62 -33.31 2.58
CA GLU A 328 48.22 -34.55 2.04
C GLU A 328 48.06 -35.74 2.98
N GLY A 329 48.00 -35.51 4.30
CA GLY A 329 47.60 -36.53 5.28
C GLY A 329 46.13 -36.98 5.15
N LEU A 330 45.32 -36.27 4.36
CA LEU A 330 43.92 -36.58 4.08
C LEU A 330 43.77 -36.92 2.58
N ASP A 331 43.86 -38.21 2.20
CA ASP A 331 43.69 -38.64 0.80
C ASP A 331 42.21 -38.61 0.35
N ILE A 332 41.64 -37.40 0.25
CA ILE A 332 40.22 -37.12 -0.07
C ILE A 332 39.88 -37.45 -1.54
N LYS A 333 40.84 -38.02 -2.30
CA LYS A 333 40.55 -38.67 -3.59
C LYS A 333 39.74 -39.95 -3.37
N SER A 334 39.91 -40.67 -2.26
CA SER A 334 39.09 -41.82 -1.88
C SER A 334 38.10 -41.48 -0.74
N THR A 335 36.93 -42.12 -0.74
CA THR A 335 35.85 -41.88 0.23
C THR A 335 36.02 -42.67 1.54
N LYS A 336 37.26 -42.88 2.01
CA LYS A 336 37.55 -43.71 3.19
C LYS A 336 37.54 -42.95 4.52
N ASP A 337 37.94 -41.68 4.51
CA ASP A 337 38.35 -40.95 5.72
C ASP A 337 37.34 -39.90 6.17
N MET A 338 36.08 -40.31 6.30
CA MET A 338 35.03 -39.49 6.91
C MET A 338 35.38 -39.10 8.35
N ASP A 339 35.97 -40.01 9.13
CA ASP A 339 36.33 -39.75 10.54
C ASP A 339 37.50 -38.79 10.67
N SER A 340 38.48 -38.84 9.75
CA SER A 340 39.61 -37.92 9.74
C SER A 340 39.15 -36.48 9.45
N LEU A 341 38.12 -36.31 8.61
CA LEU A 341 37.46 -35.01 8.40
C LEU A 341 36.59 -34.59 9.60
N ILE A 342 35.90 -35.52 10.28
CA ILE A 342 35.19 -35.23 11.55
C ILE A 342 36.18 -34.71 12.59
N GLN A 343 37.29 -35.42 12.82
CA GLN A 343 38.33 -35.02 13.76
C GLN A 343 38.92 -33.65 13.38
N LEU A 344 39.19 -33.42 12.10
CA LEU A 344 39.64 -32.11 11.62
C LEU A 344 38.64 -31.00 11.98
N PHE A 345 37.34 -31.18 11.75
CA PHE A 345 36.34 -30.16 12.10
C PHE A 345 36.21 -29.98 13.62
N GLU A 346 36.35 -31.06 14.41
CA GLU A 346 36.27 -31.04 15.87
C GLU A 346 37.52 -30.44 16.54
N SER A 347 38.70 -30.47 15.90
CA SER A 347 39.99 -30.07 16.51
C SER A 347 40.72 -28.90 15.83
N CYS A 348 40.30 -28.45 14.64
CA CYS A 348 41.02 -27.42 13.89
C CYS A 348 40.50 -26.01 14.20
N GLN A 349 41.42 -25.07 14.45
CA GLN A 349 41.15 -23.62 14.59
C GLN A 349 41.63 -22.82 13.37
N SER A 350 42.07 -23.49 12.30
CA SER A 350 42.63 -22.83 11.10
C SER A 350 41.52 -22.48 10.11
N TRP A 351 40.72 -21.47 10.45
CA TRP A 351 39.55 -21.03 9.67
C TRP A 351 39.86 -20.68 8.20
N ASN A 352 41.11 -20.36 7.87
CA ASN A 352 41.61 -20.15 6.51
C ASN A 352 41.25 -21.29 5.54
N LEU A 353 41.05 -22.53 6.02
CA LEU A 353 40.58 -23.67 5.23
C LEU A 353 39.23 -23.40 4.54
N LEU A 354 38.36 -22.56 5.11
CA LEU A 354 37.07 -22.18 4.51
C LEU A 354 37.21 -21.30 3.25
N GLY A 355 38.39 -20.70 3.04
CA GLY A 355 38.76 -20.03 1.79
C GLY A 355 39.34 -20.99 0.75
N ASP A 356 39.83 -22.16 1.15
CA ASP A 356 40.56 -23.06 0.26
C ASP A 356 39.63 -23.83 -0.70
N VAL A 357 40.04 -23.89 -1.96
CA VAL A 357 39.27 -24.48 -3.06
C VAL A 357 39.29 -26.00 -3.04
N HIS A 358 40.39 -26.61 -2.61
CA HIS A 358 40.56 -28.05 -2.56
C HIS A 358 39.77 -28.64 -1.39
N PHE A 359 39.87 -28.05 -0.20
CA PHE A 359 39.06 -28.30 0.98
C PHE A 359 37.56 -28.15 0.68
N CYS A 360 37.13 -27.01 0.13
CA CYS A 360 35.72 -26.82 -0.26
C CYS A 360 35.24 -27.90 -1.25
N SER A 361 36.07 -28.27 -2.24
CA SER A 361 35.71 -29.31 -3.22
C SER A 361 35.71 -30.72 -2.61
N ALA A 362 36.56 -30.98 -1.63
CA ALA A 362 36.63 -32.22 -0.86
C ALA A 362 35.36 -32.40 -0.03
N VAL A 363 35.03 -31.41 0.80
CA VAL A 363 33.80 -31.42 1.61
C VAL A 363 32.56 -31.51 0.71
N ALA A 364 32.49 -30.74 -0.38
CA ALA A 364 31.38 -30.82 -1.34
C ALA A 364 31.20 -32.22 -1.96
N LYS A 365 32.30 -32.94 -2.25
CA LYS A 365 32.27 -34.31 -2.77
C LYS A 365 31.72 -35.27 -1.70
N THR A 366 32.20 -35.15 -0.47
CA THR A 366 31.75 -35.97 0.67
C THR A 366 30.27 -35.72 0.98
N VAL A 367 29.84 -34.45 1.07
CA VAL A 367 28.43 -34.04 1.31
C VAL A 367 27.48 -34.61 0.26
N LYS A 368 27.87 -34.66 -1.02
CA LYS A 368 27.06 -35.29 -2.08
C LYS A 368 26.81 -36.78 -1.82
N THR A 369 27.81 -37.49 -1.28
CA THR A 369 27.74 -38.93 -1.00
C THR A 369 27.12 -39.31 0.35
N LEU A 370 26.88 -38.35 1.25
CA LEU A 370 26.25 -38.63 2.56
C LEU A 370 24.85 -39.24 2.41
N ASP A 371 24.55 -40.27 3.20
CA ASP A 371 23.18 -40.63 3.58
C ASP A 371 22.98 -40.20 5.04
N LEU A 372 22.26 -39.08 5.25
CA LEU A 372 22.04 -38.53 6.59
C LEU A 372 21.08 -39.37 7.45
N ARG A 373 20.64 -40.55 6.99
CA ARG A 373 19.97 -41.56 7.84
C ARG A 373 20.96 -42.30 8.75
N ASP A 374 22.23 -42.32 8.39
CA ASP A 374 23.32 -42.89 9.20
C ASP A 374 23.87 -41.88 10.21
N THR A 375 24.00 -42.30 11.47
CA THR A 375 24.58 -41.56 12.59
C THR A 375 25.98 -41.00 12.32
N ARG A 376 26.84 -41.73 11.59
CA ARG A 376 28.21 -41.27 11.27
C ARG A 376 28.17 -40.12 10.26
N SER A 377 27.31 -40.25 9.25
CA SER A 377 27.00 -39.18 8.29
C SER A 377 26.35 -37.95 8.93
N GLN A 378 25.51 -38.13 9.96
CA GLN A 378 24.97 -37.04 10.78
C GLN A 378 26.08 -36.32 11.56
N ARG A 379 26.96 -37.05 12.27
CA ARG A 379 28.10 -36.47 13.00
C ARG A 379 29.01 -35.64 12.07
N PHE A 380 29.31 -36.14 10.88
CA PHE A 380 30.05 -35.39 9.85
C PHE A 380 29.37 -34.05 9.52
N ALA A 381 28.05 -34.06 9.29
CA ALA A 381 27.30 -32.87 8.96
C ALA A 381 27.25 -31.86 10.13
N SER A 382 27.04 -32.32 11.36
CA SER A 382 27.07 -31.46 12.55
C SER A 382 28.45 -30.84 12.76
N ALA A 383 29.52 -31.64 12.80
CA ALA A 383 30.88 -31.15 13.00
C ALA A 383 31.28 -30.11 11.92
N PHE A 384 30.90 -30.33 10.66
CA PHE A 384 31.12 -29.34 9.60
C PHE A 384 30.35 -28.03 9.84
N LEU A 385 29.08 -28.09 10.26
CA LEU A 385 28.29 -26.89 10.54
C LEU A 385 28.83 -26.13 11.74
N ASP A 386 29.26 -26.82 12.80
CA ASP A 386 29.80 -26.19 14.00
C ASP A 386 31.16 -25.52 13.69
N PHE A 387 32.02 -26.17 12.89
CA PHE A 387 33.26 -25.58 12.37
C PHE A 387 33.02 -24.29 11.55
N VAL A 388 32.01 -24.28 10.68
CA VAL A 388 31.62 -23.08 9.90
C VAL A 388 30.97 -22.01 10.79
N ASN A 389 30.25 -22.41 11.84
CA ASN A 389 29.61 -21.48 12.77
C ASN A 389 30.66 -20.75 13.64
N ASN A 390 31.63 -21.48 14.20
CA ASN A 390 32.71 -20.91 14.99
C ASN A 390 33.51 -19.87 14.17
N ALA A 391 33.89 -20.22 12.94
CA ALA A 391 34.53 -19.27 12.01
C ALA A 391 33.63 -18.07 11.65
N SER A 392 32.30 -18.25 11.64
CA SER A 392 31.35 -17.15 11.39
C SER A 392 31.33 -16.16 12.55
N GLU A 393 31.33 -16.67 13.79
CA GLU A 393 31.32 -15.88 15.04
C GLU A 393 32.64 -15.11 15.25
N GLU A 394 33.78 -15.68 14.85
CA GLU A 394 35.07 -14.97 14.80
C GLU A 394 35.19 -13.95 13.64
N ASN A 395 34.09 -13.65 12.93
CA ASN A 395 34.01 -12.73 11.79
C ASN A 395 34.91 -13.08 10.59
N VAL A 396 35.43 -14.31 10.49
CA VAL A 396 36.26 -14.75 9.35
C VAL A 396 35.46 -14.69 8.05
N ASP A 397 36.04 -14.18 6.96
CA ASP A 397 35.35 -14.15 5.67
C ASP A 397 35.23 -15.56 5.07
N ILE A 398 34.04 -15.91 4.59
CA ILE A 398 33.70 -17.27 4.16
C ILE A 398 33.52 -17.29 2.65
N GLY A 399 34.39 -18.06 1.99
CA GLY A 399 34.42 -18.14 0.52
C GLY A 399 33.08 -18.56 -0.08
N THR A 400 32.72 -17.99 -1.23
CA THR A 400 31.44 -18.23 -1.91
C THR A 400 31.14 -19.71 -2.21
N LYS A 401 32.18 -20.55 -2.27
CA LYS A 401 32.07 -22.01 -2.42
C LYS A 401 31.46 -22.70 -1.19
N ILE A 402 31.71 -22.22 0.03
CA ILE A 402 31.09 -22.77 1.25
C ILE A 402 29.57 -22.62 1.22
N PHE A 403 29.03 -21.49 0.76
CA PHE A 403 27.56 -21.38 0.58
C PHE A 403 26.99 -22.46 -0.34
N SER A 404 27.72 -22.90 -1.36
CA SER A 404 27.28 -24.02 -2.22
C SER A 404 27.31 -25.38 -1.50
N VAL A 405 28.23 -25.57 -0.53
CA VAL A 405 28.26 -26.75 0.35
C VAL A 405 27.09 -26.70 1.32
N LEU A 406 26.81 -25.54 1.92
CA LEU A 406 25.66 -25.33 2.81
C LEU A 406 24.32 -25.56 2.06
N ASP A 407 24.20 -25.06 0.83
CA ASP A 407 23.04 -25.32 -0.04
C ASP A 407 22.86 -26.83 -0.31
N MET A 408 23.96 -27.60 -0.49
CA MET A 408 23.91 -29.07 -0.62
C MET A 408 23.53 -29.79 0.69
N CYS A 409 24.09 -29.39 1.83
CA CYS A 409 23.69 -29.89 3.14
C CYS A 409 22.20 -29.63 3.40
N THR A 410 21.68 -28.47 2.99
CA THR A 410 20.26 -28.10 3.11
C THR A 410 19.36 -29.04 2.31
N ILE A 411 19.75 -29.38 1.07
CA ILE A 411 19.02 -30.35 0.24
C ILE A 411 19.00 -31.73 0.90
N LYS A 412 20.11 -32.17 1.49
CA LYS A 412 20.20 -33.45 2.21
C LYS A 412 19.33 -33.45 3.47
N ILE A 413 19.41 -32.41 4.31
CA ILE A 413 18.56 -32.26 5.50
C ILE A 413 17.08 -32.26 5.11
N LYS A 414 16.69 -31.53 4.04
CA LYS A 414 15.31 -31.52 3.52
C LYS A 414 14.79 -32.90 3.09
N SER A 415 15.67 -33.83 2.73
CA SER A 415 15.29 -35.19 2.32
C SER A 415 15.13 -36.18 3.48
N LEU A 416 15.38 -35.75 4.72
CA LEU A 416 15.13 -36.55 5.92
C LEU A 416 13.67 -36.49 6.36
N ASP A 417 13.23 -37.58 7.00
CA ASP A 417 12.01 -37.60 7.79
C ASP A 417 12.29 -37.00 9.18
N PRO A 418 11.71 -35.84 9.55
CA PRO A 418 11.94 -35.21 10.85
C PRO A 418 11.38 -36.04 12.01
N ILE A 419 10.47 -37.00 11.75
CA ILE A 419 9.93 -37.91 12.79
C ILE A 419 11.02 -38.87 13.29
N GLN A 420 11.95 -39.28 12.42
CA GLN A 420 13.03 -40.22 12.76
C GLN A 420 14.32 -39.53 13.19
N HIS A 421 14.53 -38.26 12.81
CA HIS A 421 15.81 -37.55 12.98
C HIS A 421 15.64 -36.16 13.62
N THR A 422 14.67 -36.02 14.53
CA THR A 422 14.16 -34.74 15.07
C THR A 422 15.27 -33.81 15.60
N GLU A 423 16.11 -34.26 16.54
CA GLU A 423 17.15 -33.41 17.13
C GLU A 423 18.23 -33.00 16.12
N PHE A 424 18.67 -33.91 15.24
CA PHE A 424 19.66 -33.61 14.21
C PHE A 424 19.13 -32.58 13.19
N CYS A 425 17.87 -32.73 12.76
CA CYS A 425 17.21 -31.74 11.92
C CYS A 425 17.08 -30.38 12.63
N TYR A 426 16.77 -30.37 13.93
CA TYR A 426 16.60 -29.13 14.70
C TYR A 426 17.93 -28.40 14.92
N SER A 427 18.98 -29.10 15.37
CA SER A 427 20.30 -28.50 15.58
C SER A 427 20.87 -27.96 14.27
N SER A 428 20.85 -28.76 13.21
CA SER A 428 21.37 -28.37 11.90
C SER A 428 20.68 -27.14 11.30
N LEU A 429 19.35 -26.99 11.49
CA LEU A 429 18.63 -25.79 11.06
C LEU A 429 19.06 -24.54 11.84
N ASN A 430 19.31 -24.66 13.15
CA ASN A 430 19.75 -23.53 13.98
C ASN A 430 21.20 -23.13 13.68
N SER A 431 22.14 -24.08 13.57
CA SER A 431 23.53 -23.77 13.17
C SER A 431 23.58 -23.10 11.79
N MET A 432 22.83 -23.62 10.81
CA MET A 432 22.66 -22.99 9.48
C MET A 432 22.10 -21.57 9.56
N PHE A 433 21.07 -21.35 10.39
CA PHE A 433 20.49 -20.02 10.59
C PHE A 433 21.52 -19.05 11.17
N THR A 434 22.28 -19.45 12.19
CA THR A 434 23.30 -18.59 12.82
C THR A 434 24.40 -18.20 11.82
N ILE A 435 24.98 -19.16 11.09
CA ILE A 435 25.96 -18.91 10.01
C ILE A 435 25.43 -17.88 9.01
N LEU A 436 24.23 -18.10 8.47
CA LEU A 436 23.66 -17.28 7.40
C LEU A 436 23.19 -15.90 7.88
N ARG A 437 22.80 -15.77 9.15
CA ARG A 437 22.47 -14.49 9.79
C ARG A 437 23.72 -13.64 9.97
N THR A 438 24.81 -14.23 10.46
CA THR A 438 26.09 -13.54 10.68
C THR A 438 26.75 -13.14 9.35
N LYS A 439 26.50 -13.86 8.25
CA LYS A 439 26.96 -13.50 6.89
C LYS A 439 25.90 -12.79 6.02
N SER A 440 24.85 -12.23 6.63
CA SER A 440 23.82 -11.41 5.98
C SER A 440 23.23 -12.01 4.69
N GLN A 441 22.72 -13.25 4.76
CA GLN A 441 22.14 -13.99 3.62
C GLN A 441 20.60 -14.12 3.67
N PRO A 442 19.80 -13.02 3.66
CA PRO A 442 18.36 -13.06 3.91
C PRO A 442 17.58 -13.94 2.91
N LYS A 443 18.00 -13.99 1.64
CA LYS A 443 17.38 -14.87 0.63
C LYS A 443 17.54 -16.36 0.94
N ARG A 444 18.66 -16.76 1.56
CA ARG A 444 18.88 -18.14 2.02
C ARG A 444 18.14 -18.41 3.31
N LEU A 445 18.15 -17.49 4.28
CA LEU A 445 17.44 -17.62 5.56
C LEU A 445 15.95 -17.98 5.39
N LYS A 446 15.26 -17.39 4.40
CA LYS A 446 13.86 -17.74 4.07
C LYS A 446 13.66 -19.23 3.72
N ASN A 447 14.66 -19.91 3.14
CA ASN A 447 14.57 -21.36 2.86
C ASN A 447 14.59 -22.20 4.14
N PHE A 448 15.39 -21.84 5.15
CA PHE A 448 15.47 -22.56 6.43
C PHE A 448 14.21 -22.35 7.26
N SER A 449 13.67 -21.13 7.25
CA SER A 449 12.36 -20.86 7.83
C SER A 449 11.25 -21.68 7.15
N ASN A 450 11.25 -21.79 5.81
CA ASN A 450 10.31 -22.66 5.11
C ASN A 450 10.49 -24.16 5.48
N LEU A 451 11.72 -24.60 5.71
CA LEU A 451 11.99 -25.99 6.10
C LEU A 451 11.57 -26.27 7.54
N ALA A 452 11.82 -25.34 8.47
CA ALA A 452 11.31 -25.41 9.85
C ALA A 452 9.78 -25.43 9.91
N PHE A 453 9.10 -24.59 9.12
CA PHE A 453 7.64 -24.63 8.96
C PHE A 453 7.13 -26.00 8.50
N HIS A 454 7.79 -26.58 7.49
CA HIS A 454 7.42 -27.89 6.94
C HIS A 454 7.66 -29.04 7.93
N PHE A 455 8.79 -29.04 8.64
CA PHE A 455 9.10 -30.09 9.61
C PHE A 455 8.16 -30.05 10.81
N GLY A 456 7.81 -28.86 11.32
CA GLY A 456 6.75 -28.76 12.33
C GLY A 456 5.41 -29.33 11.83
N GLY A 457 5.01 -29.02 10.59
CA GLY A 457 3.80 -29.57 9.99
C GLY A 457 3.77 -31.10 9.87
N LEU A 458 4.91 -31.76 9.65
CA LEU A 458 5.02 -33.22 9.66
C LEU A 458 4.99 -33.81 11.07
N LEU A 459 5.57 -33.10 12.05
CA LEU A 459 5.63 -33.52 13.44
C LEU A 459 4.29 -33.32 14.19
N LEU A 460 3.40 -32.45 13.71
CA LEU A 460 2.17 -32.06 14.42
C LEU A 460 1.32 -33.24 14.92
N THR A 461 1.19 -34.31 14.13
CA THR A 461 0.37 -35.48 14.47
C THR A 461 1.12 -36.57 15.25
N SER A 462 2.44 -36.48 15.36
CA SER A 462 3.31 -37.53 15.92
C SER A 462 4.05 -37.09 17.19
N ALA A 463 4.47 -35.82 17.27
CA ALA A 463 5.17 -35.22 18.41
C ALA A 463 4.91 -33.70 18.47
N VAL A 464 3.81 -33.29 19.11
CA VAL A 464 3.36 -31.89 19.17
C VAL A 464 4.43 -30.95 19.75
N ASP A 465 5.06 -31.30 20.87
CA ASP A 465 6.07 -30.44 21.51
C ASP A 465 7.25 -30.13 20.58
N GLN A 466 7.67 -31.13 19.80
CA GLN A 466 8.73 -30.95 18.80
C GLN A 466 8.21 -30.14 17.59
N SER A 467 6.97 -30.35 17.15
CA SER A 467 6.32 -29.50 16.14
C SER A 467 6.34 -28.02 16.54
N LEU A 468 5.93 -27.71 17.78
CA LEU A 468 5.95 -26.38 18.36
C LEU A 468 7.38 -25.80 18.40
N ARG A 469 8.38 -26.61 18.79
CA ARG A 469 9.80 -26.20 18.81
C ARG A 469 10.32 -25.80 17.42
N PHE A 470 10.00 -26.56 16.37
CA PHE A 470 10.35 -26.22 14.98
C PHE A 470 9.59 -24.97 14.49
N TRP A 471 8.31 -24.82 14.83
CA TRP A 471 7.52 -23.65 14.45
C TRP A 471 7.95 -22.36 15.17
N MET A 472 8.34 -22.44 16.44
CA MET A 472 8.94 -21.30 17.16
C MET A 472 10.28 -20.89 16.55
N ALA A 473 11.13 -21.84 16.15
CA ALA A 473 12.35 -21.54 15.40
C ALA A 473 12.03 -20.85 14.06
N CYS A 474 11.03 -21.35 13.31
CA CYS A 474 10.56 -20.71 12.07
C CYS A 474 10.15 -19.24 12.26
N VAL A 475 9.34 -18.94 13.28
CA VAL A 475 8.89 -17.56 13.57
C VAL A 475 10.06 -16.67 14.00
N ASN A 476 10.96 -17.18 14.84
CA ASN A 476 12.18 -16.47 15.22
C ASN A 476 13.06 -16.15 14.00
N PHE A 477 13.15 -17.07 13.03
CA PHE A 477 13.93 -16.86 11.81
C PHE A 477 13.32 -15.74 10.93
N GLU A 478 12.00 -15.74 10.70
CA GLU A 478 11.33 -14.65 9.97
C GLU A 478 11.47 -13.31 10.69
N TYR A 479 11.35 -13.29 12.02
CA TYR A 479 11.47 -12.07 12.82
C TYR A 479 12.86 -11.44 12.70
N ASN A 480 13.92 -12.26 12.77
CA ASN A 480 15.28 -11.77 12.54
C ASN A 480 15.48 -11.25 11.09
N VAL A 481 14.92 -11.93 10.08
CA VAL A 481 14.98 -11.48 8.68
C VAL A 481 14.24 -10.14 8.50
N MET A 482 13.10 -9.95 9.18
CA MET A 482 12.36 -8.69 9.20
C MET A 482 13.16 -7.56 9.86
N LEU A 483 13.82 -7.81 10.99
CA LEU A 483 14.67 -6.80 11.64
C LEU A 483 15.92 -6.42 10.82
N GLN A 484 16.44 -7.33 9.98
CA GLN A 484 17.58 -7.10 9.11
C GLN A 484 17.22 -6.48 7.74
N ALA A 485 15.94 -6.37 7.41
CA ALA A 485 15.48 -5.76 6.16
C ALA A 485 15.58 -4.23 6.19
N SER A 486 15.73 -3.59 5.02
CA SER A 486 15.56 -2.14 4.89
C SER A 486 14.11 -1.75 5.21
N ASP A 487 13.88 -0.50 5.60
CA ASP A 487 12.55 -0.04 6.01
C ASP A 487 11.47 -0.30 4.95
N ASP A 488 11.78 -0.08 3.67
CA ASP A 488 10.89 -0.39 2.54
C ASP A 488 10.54 -1.88 2.40
N GLU A 489 11.42 -2.80 2.84
CA GLU A 489 11.24 -4.25 2.76
C GLU A 489 10.59 -4.86 4.01
N LYS A 490 10.52 -4.13 5.13
CA LYS A 490 10.00 -4.63 6.43
C LYS A 490 8.55 -5.08 6.36
N HIS A 491 7.65 -4.27 5.78
CA HIS A 491 6.23 -4.64 5.63
C HIS A 491 6.05 -5.89 4.76
N GLN A 492 6.89 -6.09 3.73
CA GLN A 492 6.84 -7.31 2.93
C GLN A 492 7.31 -8.53 3.74
N CYS A 493 8.37 -8.38 4.55
CA CYS A 493 8.85 -9.43 5.44
C CYS A 493 7.82 -9.80 6.52
N PHE A 494 7.12 -8.82 7.08
CA PHE A 494 6.02 -9.03 8.02
C PHE A 494 4.89 -9.89 7.43
N GLN A 495 4.45 -9.64 6.19
CA GLN A 495 3.38 -10.44 5.59
C GLN A 495 3.76 -11.93 5.44
N PHE A 496 5.04 -12.26 5.26
CA PHE A 496 5.50 -13.67 5.29
C PHE A 496 5.44 -14.27 6.69
N LEU A 497 5.90 -13.54 7.72
CA LEU A 497 5.82 -13.95 9.13
C LEU A 497 4.37 -14.19 9.55
N LYS A 498 3.50 -13.19 9.33
CA LYS A 498 2.07 -13.24 9.59
C LYS A 498 1.42 -14.45 8.92
N THR A 499 1.63 -14.64 7.61
CA THR A 499 1.04 -15.76 6.86
C THR A 499 1.43 -17.12 7.43
N LYS A 500 2.66 -17.26 7.95
CA LYS A 500 3.10 -18.49 8.63
C LYS A 500 2.44 -18.66 9.99
N CYS A 501 2.42 -17.63 10.82
CA CYS A 501 1.76 -17.65 12.12
C CYS A 501 0.25 -17.93 12.00
N ASP A 502 -0.45 -17.31 11.05
CA ASP A 502 -1.88 -17.56 10.78
C ASP A 502 -2.13 -19.04 10.41
N ARG A 503 -1.26 -19.62 9.56
CA ARG A 503 -1.37 -21.03 9.17
C ARG A 503 -1.07 -21.98 10.34
N ILE A 504 -0.01 -21.72 11.11
CA ILE A 504 0.34 -22.47 12.33
C ILE A 504 -0.83 -22.45 13.31
N THR A 505 -1.33 -21.24 13.61
CA THR A 505 -2.47 -20.99 14.49
C THR A 505 -3.69 -21.79 14.02
N ASN A 506 -4.04 -21.75 12.72
CA ASN A 506 -5.19 -22.53 12.25
C ASN A 506 -5.01 -24.04 12.45
N MET A 507 -3.82 -24.58 12.18
CA MET A 507 -3.52 -26.01 12.38
C MET A 507 -3.61 -26.40 13.87
N LEU A 508 -3.11 -25.56 14.79
CA LEU A 508 -3.23 -25.75 16.24
C LEU A 508 -4.69 -25.66 16.71
N LEU A 509 -5.48 -24.71 16.19
CA LEU A 509 -6.92 -24.58 16.48
C LEU A 509 -7.75 -25.76 15.97
N ASP A 510 -7.28 -26.50 14.97
CA ASP A 510 -7.93 -27.71 14.46
C ASP A 510 -7.46 -28.97 15.23
N GLY A 511 -6.23 -28.96 15.76
CA GLY A 511 -5.74 -29.93 16.75
C GLY A 511 -6.13 -29.66 18.22
N ALA A 512 -6.95 -28.65 18.50
CA ALA A 512 -7.37 -28.21 19.84
C ALA A 512 -6.25 -27.70 20.79
N HIS A 513 -5.10 -27.31 20.24
CA HIS A 513 -3.97 -26.70 20.98
C HIS A 513 -4.18 -25.17 21.12
N PHE A 514 -5.12 -24.77 21.97
CA PHE A 514 -5.61 -23.38 22.06
C PHE A 514 -4.58 -22.39 22.64
N GLU A 515 -3.86 -22.78 23.70
CA GLU A 515 -2.87 -21.91 24.34
C GLU A 515 -1.69 -21.62 23.39
N ASP A 516 -1.18 -22.64 22.69
CA ASP A 516 -0.11 -22.49 21.70
C ASP A 516 -0.56 -21.61 20.53
N ALA A 517 -1.79 -21.80 20.04
CA ALA A 517 -2.38 -20.95 19.00
C ALA A 517 -2.42 -19.47 19.43
N CYS A 518 -2.69 -19.20 20.72
CA CYS A 518 -2.63 -17.85 21.28
C CYS A 518 -1.20 -17.27 21.28
N VAL A 519 -0.18 -18.09 21.58
CA VAL A 519 1.24 -17.68 21.51
C VAL A 519 1.66 -17.27 20.10
N PHE A 520 1.25 -18.01 19.07
CA PHE A 520 1.58 -17.65 17.67
C PHE A 520 0.86 -16.38 17.19
N LEU A 521 -0.40 -16.17 17.59
CA LEU A 521 -1.12 -14.91 17.32
C LEU A 521 -0.46 -13.72 18.02
N SER A 522 -0.05 -13.89 19.29
CA SER A 522 0.67 -12.86 20.05
C SER A 522 1.94 -12.39 19.34
N LYS A 523 2.68 -13.30 18.68
CA LYS A 523 3.83 -12.92 17.86
C LYS A 523 3.46 -12.06 16.64
N VAL A 524 2.30 -12.28 16.01
CA VAL A 524 1.82 -11.41 14.92
C VAL A 524 1.56 -10.00 15.42
N PHE A 525 0.80 -9.86 16.51
CA PHE A 525 0.44 -8.55 17.07
C PHE A 525 1.68 -7.77 17.54
N THR A 526 2.59 -8.40 18.30
CA THR A 526 3.85 -7.76 18.71
C THR A 526 4.72 -7.34 17.51
N CYS A 527 4.81 -8.15 16.45
CA CYS A 527 5.57 -7.75 15.26
C CYS A 527 4.90 -6.59 14.51
N TYR A 528 3.57 -6.49 14.56
CA TYR A 528 2.81 -5.41 13.93
C TYR A 528 3.01 -4.07 14.65
N GLU A 529 2.94 -4.06 15.98
CA GLU A 529 3.17 -2.87 16.83
C GLU A 529 4.60 -2.29 16.69
N ILE A 530 5.59 -3.15 16.39
CA ILE A 530 6.97 -2.72 16.12
C ILE A 530 7.07 -1.95 14.78
N LEU A 531 6.21 -2.25 13.81
CA LEU A 531 6.27 -1.70 12.45
C LEU A 531 5.34 -0.50 12.23
N ASN A 532 4.17 -0.52 12.86
CA ASN A 532 3.14 0.50 12.69
C ASN A 532 2.88 1.17 14.04
N GLN A 533 3.48 2.35 14.22
CA GLN A 533 3.29 3.21 15.38
C GLN A 533 2.45 4.41 14.95
N SER A 534 1.12 4.29 15.03
CA SER A 534 0.22 5.45 14.95
C SER A 534 -0.26 5.82 16.35
N GLU A 535 -0.23 7.12 16.65
CA GLU A 535 -0.79 7.70 17.87
C GLU A 535 -2.32 7.93 17.75
N ASP A 536 -2.88 7.80 16.54
CA ASP A 536 -4.30 7.99 16.26
C ASP A 536 -5.08 6.67 16.41
N LEU A 537 -6.07 6.69 17.30
CA LEU A 537 -6.90 5.51 17.64
C LEU A 537 -7.62 4.92 16.42
N PHE A 538 -8.16 5.78 15.54
CA PHE A 538 -8.97 5.33 14.41
C PHE A 538 -8.10 4.89 13.22
N GLU A 539 -6.94 5.49 13.03
CA GLU A 539 -5.93 4.98 12.11
C GLU A 539 -5.40 3.62 12.57
N CYS A 540 -5.01 3.49 13.84
CA CYS A 540 -4.60 2.21 14.45
C CYS A 540 -5.68 1.12 14.28
N GLN A 541 -6.94 1.44 14.60
CA GLN A 541 -8.08 0.54 14.42
C GLN A 541 -8.22 0.08 12.96
N LYS A 542 -8.21 1.02 12.01
CA LYS A 542 -8.35 0.72 10.58
C LYS A 542 -7.21 -0.16 10.07
N LEU A 543 -5.97 0.22 10.36
CA LEU A 543 -4.76 -0.50 9.96
C LEU A 543 -4.80 -1.96 10.48
N ILE A 544 -5.10 -2.16 11.76
CA ILE A 544 -5.27 -3.50 12.36
C ILE A 544 -6.36 -4.30 11.64
N TRP A 545 -7.51 -3.69 11.32
CA TRP A 545 -8.65 -4.38 10.73
C TRP A 545 -8.39 -4.80 9.28
N ASP A 546 -7.75 -3.93 8.49
CA ASP A 546 -7.37 -4.19 7.10
C ASP A 546 -6.23 -5.22 7.03
N ASP A 547 -5.10 -4.97 7.71
CA ASP A 547 -3.91 -5.81 7.63
C ASP A 547 -4.06 -7.16 8.33
N LEU A 548 -4.73 -7.23 9.49
CA LEU A 548 -4.77 -8.43 10.35
C LEU A 548 -6.10 -9.19 10.27
N SER A 549 -6.92 -8.94 9.24
CA SER A 549 -8.24 -9.55 9.04
C SER A 549 -8.29 -11.10 9.13
N VAL A 550 -7.21 -11.80 8.77
CA VAL A 550 -7.11 -13.28 8.94
C VAL A 550 -6.81 -13.64 10.40
N SER A 551 -5.84 -12.98 11.03
CA SER A 551 -5.46 -13.17 12.43
C SER A 551 -6.63 -12.87 13.37
N ILE A 552 -7.45 -11.84 13.09
CA ILE A 552 -8.70 -11.51 13.81
C ILE A 552 -9.75 -12.64 13.68
N LYS A 553 -9.90 -13.26 12.50
CA LYS A 553 -10.77 -14.44 12.32
C LYS A 553 -10.26 -15.64 13.13
N LEU A 554 -8.95 -15.78 13.30
CA LEU A 554 -8.35 -16.83 14.12
C LEU A 554 -8.52 -16.54 15.63
N VAL A 555 -8.37 -15.30 16.08
CA VAL A 555 -8.76 -14.86 17.45
C VAL A 555 -10.23 -15.17 17.72
N THR A 556 -11.11 -14.92 16.73
CA THR A 556 -12.54 -15.25 16.83
C THR A 556 -12.77 -16.76 16.95
N LYS A 557 -12.12 -17.58 16.12
CA LYS A 557 -12.19 -19.05 16.17
C LYS A 557 -11.63 -19.62 17.48
N LEU A 558 -10.54 -19.04 18.00
CA LEU A 558 -9.95 -19.34 19.31
C LEU A 558 -10.98 -19.04 20.42
N SER A 559 -11.51 -17.82 20.46
CA SER A 559 -12.50 -17.37 21.45
C SER A 559 -13.75 -18.25 21.53
N ILE A 560 -14.20 -18.82 20.40
CA ILE A 560 -15.38 -19.69 20.35
C ILE A 560 -15.07 -21.12 20.80
N LYS A 561 -13.85 -21.63 20.55
CA LYS A 561 -13.45 -23.01 20.90
C LYS A 561 -12.80 -23.15 22.28
N MET A 562 -12.19 -22.09 22.80
CA MET A 562 -11.45 -22.07 24.07
C MET A 562 -12.42 -22.04 25.26
N ASN A 563 -12.21 -22.95 26.22
CA ASN A 563 -13.05 -23.01 27.43
C ASN A 563 -12.63 -21.97 28.50
N SER A 564 -11.35 -21.59 28.49
CA SER A 564 -10.75 -20.52 29.31
C SER A 564 -11.05 -19.13 28.74
N PRO A 565 -10.95 -18.06 29.54
CA PRO A 565 -10.92 -16.69 29.03
C PRO A 565 -9.74 -16.48 28.08
N LEU A 566 -9.92 -15.66 27.04
CA LEU A 566 -8.86 -15.31 26.10
C LEU A 566 -7.91 -14.30 26.76
N PRO A 567 -6.62 -14.59 26.98
CA PRO A 567 -5.73 -13.66 27.67
C PRO A 567 -5.51 -12.38 26.83
N VAL A 568 -6.00 -11.23 27.32
CA VAL A 568 -6.02 -9.97 26.55
C VAL A 568 -4.59 -9.46 26.29
N GLU A 569 -3.69 -9.64 27.25
CA GLU A 569 -2.24 -9.34 27.14
C GLU A 569 -1.54 -10.07 25.98
N ARG A 570 -2.15 -11.12 25.40
CA ARG A 570 -1.62 -11.81 24.23
C ARG A 570 -2.08 -11.22 22.90
N LEU A 571 -3.01 -10.27 22.90
CA LEU A 571 -3.57 -9.65 21.68
C LEU A 571 -2.83 -8.37 21.26
N GLY A 572 -1.86 -7.92 22.05
CA GLY A 572 -0.98 -6.78 21.78
C GLY A 572 -0.19 -6.42 23.04
N GLN A 573 0.96 -5.77 22.89
CA GLN A 573 1.67 -5.16 24.02
C GLN A 573 1.01 -3.85 24.46
N GLN A 574 0.31 -3.17 23.54
CA GLN A 574 -0.45 -1.97 23.84
C GLN A 574 -1.93 -2.30 24.04
N GLU A 575 -2.56 -1.68 25.04
CA GLU A 575 -4.00 -1.88 25.33
C GLU A 575 -4.88 -1.52 24.13
N VAL A 576 -4.48 -0.53 23.32
CA VAL A 576 -5.21 -0.11 22.11
C VAL A 576 -5.28 -1.23 21.06
N THR A 577 -4.18 -1.95 20.82
CA THR A 577 -4.13 -3.08 19.86
C THR A 577 -5.10 -4.18 20.28
N ALA A 578 -5.04 -4.57 21.55
CA ALA A 578 -5.90 -5.61 22.11
C ALA A 578 -7.38 -5.23 22.03
N ILE A 579 -7.73 -3.96 22.31
CA ILE A 579 -9.09 -3.43 22.17
C ILE A 579 -9.56 -3.45 20.72
N CYS A 580 -8.77 -2.94 19.77
CA CYS A 580 -9.11 -2.94 18.34
C CYS A 580 -9.33 -4.36 17.80
N VAL A 581 -8.50 -5.33 18.21
CA VAL A 581 -8.67 -6.75 17.88
C VAL A 581 -9.96 -7.33 18.48
N LEU A 582 -10.27 -7.02 19.75
CA LEU A 582 -11.45 -7.54 20.43
C LEU A 582 -12.77 -6.95 19.91
N ILE A 583 -12.81 -5.67 19.54
CA ILE A 583 -13.98 -5.06 18.89
C ILE A 583 -14.28 -5.79 17.56
N ALA A 584 -13.25 -6.04 16.74
CA ALA A 584 -13.42 -6.78 15.49
C ALA A 584 -13.80 -8.25 15.70
N ALA A 585 -13.22 -8.92 16.71
CA ALA A 585 -13.60 -10.28 17.07
C ALA A 585 -15.07 -10.35 17.53
N ILE A 586 -15.54 -9.40 18.33
CA ILE A 586 -16.95 -9.32 18.78
C ILE A 586 -17.89 -9.08 17.58
N ASN A 587 -17.52 -8.22 16.63
CA ASN A 587 -18.25 -8.01 15.38
C ASN A 587 -18.39 -9.31 14.54
N LEU A 588 -17.33 -10.12 14.47
CA LEU A 588 -17.38 -11.44 13.81
C LEU A 588 -18.18 -12.47 14.63
N ILE A 589 -18.05 -12.50 15.95
CA ILE A 589 -18.81 -13.38 16.86
C ILE A 589 -20.31 -13.06 16.76
N SER A 590 -20.70 -11.78 16.73
CA SER A 590 -22.11 -11.39 16.68
C SER A 590 -22.77 -11.77 15.35
N LYS A 591 -22.03 -11.68 14.24
CA LYS A 591 -22.43 -12.14 12.89
C LYS A 591 -22.40 -13.67 12.73
N SER A 592 -21.78 -14.41 13.65
CA SER A 592 -21.69 -15.87 13.59
C SER A 592 -22.99 -16.59 13.98
N THR A 593 -23.10 -17.86 13.59
CA THR A 593 -24.15 -18.80 13.97
C THR A 593 -23.96 -19.43 15.36
N TYR A 594 -22.94 -19.00 16.13
CA TYR A 594 -22.64 -19.58 17.44
C TYR A 594 -23.74 -19.27 18.48
N ALA A 595 -24.32 -20.33 19.06
CA ALA A 595 -25.49 -20.23 19.94
C ALA A 595 -25.23 -19.43 21.23
N HIS A 596 -24.05 -19.59 21.85
CA HIS A 596 -23.73 -18.96 23.14
C HIS A 596 -22.99 -17.62 23.01
N LYS A 597 -23.06 -16.97 21.85
CA LYS A 597 -22.32 -15.72 21.54
C LYS A 597 -22.48 -14.62 22.58
N GLN A 598 -23.70 -14.42 23.11
CA GLN A 598 -23.94 -13.40 24.13
C GLN A 598 -23.18 -13.67 25.44
N ASN A 599 -23.15 -14.92 25.92
CA ASN A 599 -22.41 -15.31 27.12
C ASN A 599 -20.89 -15.11 26.93
N LEU A 600 -20.37 -15.49 25.75
CA LEU A 600 -18.96 -15.29 25.41
C LEU A 600 -18.59 -13.79 25.42
N ILE A 601 -19.40 -12.95 24.77
CA ILE A 601 -19.18 -11.49 24.74
C ILE A 601 -19.31 -10.89 26.14
N SER A 602 -20.28 -11.31 26.96
CA SER A 602 -20.40 -10.85 28.36
C SER A 602 -19.16 -11.20 29.19
N LYS A 603 -18.58 -12.40 29.01
CA LYS A 603 -17.30 -12.77 29.65
C LYS A 603 -16.16 -11.87 29.19
N MET A 604 -16.03 -11.59 27.90
CA MET A 604 -15.00 -10.66 27.36
C MET A 604 -15.13 -9.25 27.95
N ILE A 605 -16.35 -8.72 28.06
CA ILE A 605 -16.61 -7.40 28.69
C ILE A 605 -16.17 -7.39 30.16
N ILE A 606 -16.52 -8.43 30.92
CA ILE A 606 -16.15 -8.55 32.34
C ILE A 606 -14.63 -8.69 32.49
N GLN A 607 -13.99 -9.46 31.61
CA GLN A 607 -12.54 -9.64 31.60
C GLN A 607 -11.82 -8.31 31.33
N LEU A 608 -12.17 -7.62 30.25
CA LEU A 608 -11.58 -6.32 29.91
C LEU A 608 -11.76 -5.26 31.00
N LYS A 609 -12.91 -5.25 31.68
CA LYS A 609 -13.16 -4.36 32.82
C LYS A 609 -12.16 -4.56 33.97
N ASN A 610 -11.63 -5.78 34.11
CA ASN A 610 -10.70 -6.13 35.18
C ASN A 610 -9.21 -6.04 34.75
N GLU A 611 -8.93 -6.13 33.44
CA GLU A 611 -7.57 -6.20 32.90
C GLU A 611 -7.05 -4.87 32.32
N LEU A 612 -7.92 -3.99 31.81
CA LEU A 612 -7.53 -2.68 31.26
C LEU A 612 -7.22 -1.64 32.35
N LYS A 613 -6.24 -0.79 32.09
CA LYS A 613 -5.91 0.38 32.94
C LYS A 613 -6.46 1.68 32.38
N ASP A 614 -6.51 1.82 31.04
CA ASP A 614 -7.11 2.99 30.39
C ASP A 614 -8.64 2.91 30.40
N ASN A 615 -9.26 3.66 31.32
CA ASN A 615 -10.72 3.79 31.43
C ASN A 615 -11.37 4.39 30.16
N GLY A 616 -10.64 5.22 29.41
CA GLY A 616 -11.07 5.78 28.13
C GLY A 616 -11.15 4.72 27.04
N LEU A 617 -10.14 3.85 26.92
CA LEU A 617 -10.16 2.70 26.02
C LEU A 617 -11.26 1.70 26.40
N PHE A 618 -11.51 1.46 27.69
CA PHE A 618 -12.63 0.62 28.12
C PHE A 618 -14.01 1.23 27.76
N LEU A 619 -14.18 2.55 27.94
CA LEU A 619 -15.40 3.24 27.55
C LEU A 619 -15.58 3.30 26.02
N PHE A 620 -14.51 3.52 25.26
CA PHE A 620 -14.51 3.40 23.80
C PHE A 620 -14.89 1.98 23.34
N PHE A 621 -14.33 0.95 23.98
CA PHE A 621 -14.67 -0.44 23.72
C PHE A 621 -16.17 -0.70 23.96
N LEU A 622 -16.68 -0.38 25.16
CA LEU A 622 -18.10 -0.53 25.50
C LEU A 622 -19.00 0.23 24.52
N SER A 623 -18.64 1.46 24.19
CA SER A 623 -19.34 2.35 23.26
C SER A 623 -19.34 1.83 21.82
N SER A 624 -18.28 1.15 21.39
CA SER A 624 -18.15 0.62 20.03
C SER A 624 -18.92 -0.68 19.82
N ILE A 625 -18.90 -1.58 20.82
CA ILE A 625 -19.52 -2.90 20.66
C ILE A 625 -21.06 -2.86 20.62
N THR A 626 -21.71 -1.77 21.06
CA THR A 626 -23.19 -1.62 21.00
C THR A 626 -23.74 -1.52 19.59
N PHE A 627 -22.90 -1.22 18.59
CA PHE A 627 -23.22 -1.30 17.16
C PHE A 627 -23.18 -2.73 16.59
N TYR A 628 -22.72 -3.72 17.37
CA TYR A 628 -22.58 -5.11 16.93
C TYR A 628 -23.40 -6.11 17.75
N ILE A 629 -23.86 -5.74 18.95
CA ILE A 629 -24.46 -6.64 19.93
C ILE A 629 -25.81 -6.12 20.41
N ASN A 630 -26.60 -7.00 21.01
CA ASN A 630 -27.88 -6.67 21.61
C ASN A 630 -27.85 -7.03 23.09
N PHE A 631 -27.77 -6.02 23.96
CA PHE A 631 -27.77 -6.16 25.42
C PHE A 631 -28.68 -5.10 26.04
N ASN A 632 -29.25 -5.40 27.21
CA ASN A 632 -29.91 -4.40 28.05
C ASN A 632 -28.86 -3.51 28.71
N ILE A 633 -28.68 -2.31 28.17
CA ILE A 633 -27.72 -1.33 28.66
C ILE A 633 -28.32 -0.58 29.86
N ASN A 634 -27.90 -0.96 31.07
CA ASN A 634 -28.15 -0.20 32.29
C ASN A 634 -26.89 0.58 32.68
N LEU A 635 -26.60 1.67 31.97
CA LEU A 635 -25.52 2.59 32.32
C LEU A 635 -25.95 3.50 33.46
N LYS A 636 -25.10 3.60 34.49
CA LYS A 636 -25.22 4.69 35.49
C LYS A 636 -24.77 6.01 34.86
N PRO A 637 -25.21 7.18 35.37
CA PRO A 637 -24.70 8.47 34.95
C PRO A 637 -23.17 8.53 35.01
N VAL A 638 -22.56 9.09 33.96
CA VAL A 638 -21.10 9.20 33.78
C VAL A 638 -20.69 10.65 34.08
N GLU A 639 -20.95 11.08 35.31
CA GLU A 639 -20.58 12.41 35.79
C GLU A 639 -19.11 12.43 36.27
N GLY A 640 -18.34 13.43 35.84
CA GLY A 640 -16.97 13.66 36.31
C GLY A 640 -15.88 12.74 35.75
N LEU A 641 -16.20 11.83 34.83
CA LEU A 641 -15.24 10.89 34.24
C LEU A 641 -14.35 11.60 33.20
N GLN A 642 -13.14 11.99 33.61
CA GLN A 642 -12.11 12.48 32.72
C GLN A 642 -11.47 11.30 31.97
N LEU A 643 -11.35 11.43 30.64
CA LEU A 643 -10.65 10.44 29.82
C LEU A 643 -9.22 10.93 29.58
N GLU A 644 -8.33 10.44 30.42
CA GLU A 644 -6.88 10.47 30.19
C GLU A 644 -6.49 9.32 29.24
N GLY A 645 -5.27 9.33 28.70
CA GLY A 645 -4.76 8.25 27.85
C GLY A 645 -5.11 8.38 26.36
N THR A 646 -5.08 7.25 25.64
CA THR A 646 -5.09 7.19 24.16
C THR A 646 -6.38 7.73 23.55
N CYS A 647 -7.49 7.74 24.32
CA CYS A 647 -8.79 8.21 23.85
C CYS A 647 -9.02 9.73 24.02
N HIS A 648 -8.07 10.49 24.57
CA HIS A 648 -8.29 11.90 24.96
C HIS A 648 -8.86 12.77 23.83
N ASN A 649 -8.29 12.66 22.62
CA ASN A 649 -8.71 13.44 21.44
C ASN A 649 -10.15 13.14 21.00
N TYR A 650 -10.73 11.99 21.39
CA TYR A 650 -12.10 11.58 21.05
C TYR A 650 -13.05 11.60 22.25
N GLN A 651 -12.63 12.20 23.38
CA GLN A 651 -13.41 12.21 24.62
C GLN A 651 -14.83 12.75 24.42
N GLY A 652 -14.98 13.85 23.66
CA GLY A 652 -16.30 14.41 23.34
C GLY A 652 -17.21 13.41 22.62
N LEU A 653 -16.70 12.73 21.59
CA LEU A 653 -17.44 11.73 20.82
C LEU A 653 -17.85 10.51 21.68
N ILE A 654 -16.93 9.97 22.47
CA ILE A 654 -17.17 8.79 23.32
C ILE A 654 -18.19 9.12 24.41
N LEU A 655 -18.03 10.24 25.12
CA LEU A 655 -18.97 10.66 26.16
C LEU A 655 -20.35 11.05 25.59
N ALA A 656 -20.40 11.64 24.39
CA ALA A 656 -21.65 11.90 23.70
C ALA A 656 -22.41 10.60 23.39
N HIS A 657 -21.74 9.55 22.90
CA HIS A 657 -22.38 8.26 22.66
C HIS A 657 -22.81 7.56 23.95
N ILE A 658 -21.96 7.52 24.98
CA ILE A 658 -22.30 6.90 26.29
C ILE A 658 -23.53 7.58 26.92
N ASN A 659 -23.66 8.90 26.81
CA ASN A 659 -24.84 9.63 27.28
C ASN A 659 -26.07 9.38 26.38
N ALA A 660 -25.89 9.26 25.07
CA ALA A 660 -26.95 8.83 24.15
C ALA A 660 -27.45 7.40 24.45
N LEU A 661 -26.56 6.51 24.88
CA LEU A 661 -26.89 5.16 25.36
C LEU A 661 -27.62 5.17 26.71
N GLN A 662 -27.36 6.16 27.59
CA GLN A 662 -28.14 6.33 28.83
C GLN A 662 -29.60 6.73 28.54
N CYS A 663 -29.86 7.56 27.53
CA CYS A 663 -31.23 7.90 27.10
C CYS A 663 -32.08 6.66 26.76
N LEU A 664 -31.46 5.54 26.36
CA LEU A 664 -32.16 4.27 26.09
C LEU A 664 -32.77 3.63 27.33
N SER A 665 -32.08 3.78 28.46
CA SER A 665 -32.35 3.09 29.72
C SER A 665 -33.40 3.79 30.58
N GLN A 666 -33.75 5.03 30.23
CA GLN A 666 -34.59 5.91 31.02
C GLN A 666 -36.01 5.96 30.47
N ARG A 667 -37.01 5.95 31.37
CA ARG A 667 -38.43 6.04 31.01
C ARG A 667 -38.82 7.42 30.47
N GLU A 668 -38.21 8.46 31.03
CA GLU A 668 -38.33 9.84 30.58
C GLU A 668 -36.90 10.40 30.46
N ILE A 669 -36.60 11.09 29.35
CA ILE A 669 -35.24 11.57 29.05
C ILE A 669 -35.04 12.94 29.71
N PRO A 670 -34.08 13.10 30.65
CA PRO A 670 -33.74 14.40 31.23
C PRO A 670 -33.17 15.34 30.17
N GLN A 671 -33.58 16.61 30.23
CA GLN A 671 -33.13 17.61 29.28
C GLN A 671 -31.65 17.97 29.46
N GLU A 672 -31.16 17.90 30.70
CA GLU A 672 -29.75 18.09 31.06
C GLU A 672 -28.87 17.10 30.30
N LEU A 673 -29.27 15.83 30.21
CA LEU A 673 -28.54 14.78 29.50
C LEU A 673 -28.42 15.09 28.00
N LEU A 674 -29.51 15.56 27.38
CA LEU A 674 -29.48 16.02 25.98
C LEU A 674 -28.53 17.21 25.80
N MET A 675 -28.55 18.19 26.70
CA MET A 675 -27.62 19.32 26.64
C MET A 675 -26.16 18.90 26.83
N THR A 676 -25.87 17.92 27.72
CA THR A 676 -24.52 17.35 27.87
C THR A 676 -24.05 16.65 26.61
N ILE A 677 -24.92 15.88 25.93
CA ILE A 677 -24.61 15.28 24.62
C ILE A 677 -24.23 16.36 23.61
N TYR A 678 -25.01 17.45 23.53
CA TYR A 678 -24.74 18.56 22.62
C TYR A 678 -23.42 19.28 22.94
N SER A 679 -23.14 19.57 24.22
CA SER A 679 -21.87 20.19 24.64
C SER A 679 -20.67 19.33 24.29
N ASN A 680 -20.78 18.00 24.42
CA ASN A 680 -19.72 17.06 24.08
C ASN A 680 -19.49 16.98 22.55
N LEU A 681 -20.56 16.98 21.74
CA LEU A 681 -20.44 17.09 20.28
C LEU A 681 -19.84 18.43 19.84
N LYS A 682 -20.26 19.54 20.45
CA LYS A 682 -19.69 20.86 20.14
C LYS A 682 -18.20 20.90 20.48
N LEU A 683 -17.79 20.42 21.65
CA LEU A 683 -16.38 20.33 22.04
C LEU A 683 -15.56 19.48 21.05
N MET A 684 -16.15 18.42 20.50
CA MET A 684 -15.53 17.62 19.44
C MET A 684 -15.42 18.40 18.12
N ALA A 685 -16.43 19.18 17.70
CA ALA A 685 -16.34 20.01 16.49
C ALA A 685 -15.32 21.15 16.64
N ASP A 686 -15.32 21.84 17.78
CA ASP A 686 -14.43 22.97 18.09
C ASP A 686 -12.96 22.52 18.25
N LYS A 687 -12.71 21.27 18.66
CA LYS A 687 -11.37 20.67 18.83
C LYS A 687 -11.15 19.45 17.93
N ALA A 688 -11.72 19.47 16.72
CA ALA A 688 -11.76 18.29 15.86
C ALA A 688 -10.37 17.66 15.64
N PRO A 689 -10.20 16.34 15.86
CA PRO A 689 -8.94 15.66 15.55
C PRO A 689 -8.53 15.89 14.10
N VAL A 690 -7.23 15.95 13.83
CA VAL A 690 -6.70 16.09 12.46
C VAL A 690 -6.74 14.75 11.70
N GLY A 691 -6.86 13.63 12.42
CA GLY A 691 -6.88 12.28 11.86
C GLY A 691 -8.20 11.82 11.25
N LEU A 692 -8.24 10.56 10.83
CA LEU A 692 -9.27 9.98 9.97
C LEU A 692 -10.69 10.03 10.58
N VAL A 693 -11.71 10.26 9.75
CA VAL A 693 -13.13 10.11 10.13
C VAL A 693 -13.49 8.62 10.15
N SER A 694 -13.82 8.08 11.32
CA SER A 694 -14.17 6.65 11.45
C SER A 694 -15.64 6.37 11.16
N GLU A 695 -15.97 5.11 10.85
CA GLU A 695 -17.37 4.66 10.75
C GLU A 695 -18.11 4.83 12.08
N TYR A 696 -17.42 4.59 13.21
CA TYR A 696 -17.93 4.82 14.56
C TYR A 696 -18.33 6.30 14.77
N GLU A 697 -17.48 7.25 14.37
CA GLU A 697 -17.77 8.70 14.47
C GLU A 697 -19.08 9.07 13.78
N LEU A 698 -19.30 8.57 12.57
CA LEU A 698 -20.51 8.86 11.79
C LEU A 698 -21.75 8.13 12.32
N ASN A 699 -21.60 6.88 12.77
CA ASN A 699 -22.70 6.11 13.37
C ASN A 699 -23.18 6.77 14.68
N VAL A 700 -22.26 7.30 15.49
CA VAL A 700 -22.59 8.08 16.70
C VAL A 700 -23.28 9.40 16.35
N ILE A 701 -22.75 10.18 15.39
CA ILE A 701 -23.40 11.42 14.93
C ILE A 701 -24.82 11.12 14.42
N SER A 702 -25.00 10.10 13.59
CA SER A 702 -26.31 9.69 13.06
C SER A 702 -27.29 9.34 14.19
N MET A 703 -26.88 8.51 15.15
CA MET A 703 -27.71 8.14 16.30
C MET A 703 -28.11 9.35 17.15
N ILE A 704 -27.17 10.26 17.43
CA ILE A 704 -27.46 11.48 18.20
C ILE A 704 -28.41 12.39 17.42
N THR A 705 -28.22 12.55 16.10
CA THR A 705 -29.15 13.34 15.29
C THR A 705 -30.57 12.79 15.37
N GLN A 706 -30.76 11.45 15.32
CA GLN A 706 -32.08 10.84 15.48
C GLN A 706 -32.70 11.09 16.88
N ILE A 707 -31.89 11.10 17.95
CA ILE A 707 -32.33 11.49 19.30
C ILE A 707 -32.84 12.93 19.31
N PHE A 708 -32.09 13.86 18.72
CA PHE A 708 -32.44 15.28 18.74
C PHE A 708 -33.63 15.59 17.83
N ILE A 709 -33.72 14.94 16.65
CA ILE A 709 -34.89 14.97 15.76
C ILE A 709 -36.15 14.53 16.52
N HIS A 710 -36.09 13.38 17.21
CA HIS A 710 -37.23 12.89 18.00
C HIS A 710 -37.62 13.85 19.13
N ASN A 711 -36.65 14.49 19.78
CA ASN A 711 -36.89 15.48 20.84
C ASN A 711 -37.22 16.90 20.32
N ARG A 712 -37.39 17.09 19.01
CA ARG A 712 -37.66 18.38 18.34
C ARG A 712 -36.59 19.46 18.59
N LEU A 713 -35.32 19.04 18.74
CA LEU A 713 -34.15 19.90 18.97
C LEU A 713 -33.31 20.12 17.68
N TYR A 714 -33.98 20.30 16.54
CA TYR A 714 -33.34 20.36 15.21
C TYR A 714 -32.26 21.44 15.11
N GLN A 715 -32.54 22.65 15.61
CA GLN A 715 -31.61 23.78 15.57
C GLN A 715 -30.23 23.46 16.16
N LEU A 716 -30.16 22.65 17.22
CA LEU A 716 -28.88 22.25 17.82
C LEU A 716 -28.06 21.37 16.86
N MET A 717 -28.72 20.43 16.18
CA MET A 717 -28.05 19.57 15.20
C MET A 717 -27.71 20.29 13.90
N ILE A 718 -28.55 21.24 13.44
CA ILE A 718 -28.20 22.15 12.34
C ILE A 718 -26.92 22.90 12.70
N ASN A 719 -26.87 23.57 13.86
CA ASN A 719 -25.70 24.31 14.33
C ASN A 719 -24.43 23.46 14.46
N PHE A 720 -24.56 22.17 14.82
CA PHE A 720 -23.43 21.24 14.85
C PHE A 720 -22.98 20.84 13.44
N LEU A 721 -23.91 20.41 12.58
CA LEU A 721 -23.60 19.90 11.24
C LEU A 721 -23.04 20.99 10.32
N THR A 722 -23.53 22.23 10.41
CA THR A 722 -23.02 23.36 9.61
C THR A 722 -21.60 23.78 10.00
N VAL A 723 -21.14 23.45 11.21
CA VAL A 723 -19.73 23.65 11.63
C VAL A 723 -18.90 22.41 11.30
N TYR A 724 -19.41 21.21 11.60
CA TYR A 724 -18.70 19.95 11.44
C TYR A 724 -18.40 19.61 9.97
N ILE A 725 -19.40 19.72 9.08
CA ILE A 725 -19.26 19.31 7.67
C ILE A 725 -18.16 20.12 6.95
N PRO A 726 -18.12 21.47 7.00
CA PRO A 726 -17.03 22.23 6.38
C PRO A 726 -15.67 21.94 7.02
N THR A 727 -15.61 21.83 8.35
CA THR A 727 -14.37 21.59 9.11
C THR A 727 -13.72 20.25 8.76
N ARG A 728 -14.52 19.19 8.58
CA ARG A 728 -14.05 17.83 8.28
C ARG A 728 -14.10 17.48 6.79
N ARG A 729 -14.51 18.40 5.90
CA ARG A 729 -14.84 18.14 4.48
C ARG A 729 -13.76 17.37 3.71
N ASN A 730 -12.49 17.69 3.94
CA ASN A 730 -11.35 17.08 3.24
C ASN A 730 -11.03 15.63 3.70
N LEU A 731 -11.60 15.19 4.83
CA LEU A 731 -11.37 13.87 5.44
C LEU A 731 -12.57 12.93 5.25
N LEU A 732 -13.72 13.46 4.83
CA LEU A 732 -14.93 12.70 4.51
C LEU A 732 -14.84 12.10 3.10
N SER A 733 -15.14 10.81 2.97
CA SER A 733 -15.40 10.22 1.66
C SER A 733 -16.73 10.74 1.08
N LYS A 734 -16.92 10.58 -0.25
CA LYS A 734 -18.13 11.05 -0.96
C LYS A 734 -19.42 10.54 -0.30
N ASP A 735 -19.49 9.25 0.01
CA ASP A 735 -20.67 8.62 0.61
C ASP A 735 -20.94 9.13 2.03
N GLN A 736 -19.88 9.39 2.82
CA GLN A 736 -19.97 9.93 4.17
C GLN A 736 -20.47 11.39 4.17
N LEU A 737 -19.90 12.23 3.29
CA LEU A 737 -20.35 13.61 3.08
C LEU A 737 -21.83 13.64 2.68
N GLN A 738 -22.24 12.81 1.73
CA GLN A 738 -23.63 12.71 1.31
C GLN A 738 -24.57 12.30 2.44
N SER A 739 -24.20 11.29 3.25
CA SER A 739 -25.03 10.88 4.39
C SER A 739 -25.24 12.01 5.40
N LEU A 740 -24.23 12.86 5.61
CA LEU A 740 -24.31 14.03 6.49
C LEU A 740 -25.15 15.17 5.88
N LEU A 741 -25.01 15.43 4.58
CA LEU A 741 -25.81 16.45 3.86
C LEU A 741 -27.30 16.09 3.81
N VAL A 742 -27.66 14.82 3.53
CA VAL A 742 -29.07 14.36 3.63
C VAL A 742 -29.60 14.52 5.05
N THR A 743 -28.79 14.24 6.06
CA THR A 743 -29.16 14.41 7.47
C THR A 743 -29.35 15.89 7.85
N LEU A 744 -28.53 16.79 7.32
CA LEU A 744 -28.67 18.23 7.48
C LEU A 744 -29.96 18.75 6.81
N ALA A 745 -30.26 18.30 5.59
CA ALA A 745 -31.48 18.67 4.87
C ALA A 745 -32.76 18.22 5.61
N ASP A 746 -32.81 16.98 6.13
CA ASP A 746 -33.94 16.48 6.93
C ASP A 746 -34.13 17.31 8.23
N CYS A 747 -33.04 17.77 8.85
CA CYS A 747 -33.09 18.69 10.00
C CYS A 747 -33.59 20.09 9.60
N GLN A 748 -33.10 20.66 8.50
CA GLN A 748 -33.53 21.96 7.98
C GLN A 748 -35.02 21.94 7.61
N LEU A 749 -35.50 20.90 6.91
CA LEU A 749 -36.92 20.71 6.61
C LEU A 749 -37.77 20.61 7.89
N SER A 750 -37.30 19.84 8.88
CA SER A 750 -37.98 19.71 10.18
C SER A 750 -38.02 21.02 10.99
N GLN A 751 -37.06 21.91 10.77
CA GLN A 751 -37.01 23.27 11.33
C GLN A 751 -37.82 24.28 10.49
N GLY A 752 -38.28 23.91 9.30
CA GLY A 752 -39.05 24.77 8.38
C GLY A 752 -38.19 25.61 7.42
N GLN A 753 -36.99 25.18 7.05
CA GLN A 753 -36.07 25.90 6.15
C GLN A 753 -35.97 25.22 4.77
N PRO A 754 -37.02 25.25 3.92
CA PRO A 754 -37.05 24.50 2.65
C PRO A 754 -36.02 25.00 1.62
N SER A 755 -35.72 26.30 1.53
CA SER A 755 -34.66 26.79 0.61
C SER A 755 -33.28 26.24 0.96
N LYS A 756 -32.86 26.35 2.22
CA LYS A 756 -31.57 25.80 2.69
C LYS A 756 -31.49 24.29 2.51
N ALA A 757 -32.61 23.58 2.67
CA ALA A 757 -32.69 22.17 2.35
C ALA A 757 -32.51 21.91 0.85
N CYS A 758 -33.17 22.69 -0.03
CA CYS A 758 -32.93 22.63 -1.47
C CYS A 758 -31.46 22.90 -1.83
N ASP A 759 -30.81 23.91 -1.26
CA ASP A 759 -29.39 24.20 -1.51
C ASP A 759 -28.49 23.03 -1.08
N THR A 760 -28.75 22.47 0.12
CA THR A 760 -28.04 21.31 0.66
C THR A 760 -28.28 20.04 -0.18
N LEU A 761 -29.48 19.87 -0.74
CA LEU A 761 -29.82 18.76 -1.64
C LEU A 761 -29.22 18.94 -3.05
N ASN A 762 -29.17 20.17 -3.57
CA ASN A 762 -28.55 20.49 -4.85
C ASN A 762 -27.04 20.20 -4.84
N GLU A 763 -26.37 20.36 -3.69
CA GLU A 763 -24.97 19.96 -3.52
C GLU A 763 -24.76 18.44 -3.73
N LEU A 764 -25.78 17.60 -3.44
CA LEU A 764 -25.71 16.15 -3.64
C LEU A 764 -25.67 15.73 -5.11
N ASP A 765 -26.31 16.48 -6.01
CA ASP A 765 -26.36 16.15 -7.44
C ASP A 765 -24.99 16.26 -8.13
N THR A 766 -23.99 16.84 -7.45
CA THR A 766 -22.58 16.84 -7.88
C THR A 766 -21.84 15.51 -7.61
N ILE A 767 -22.49 14.53 -6.95
CA ILE A 767 -21.87 13.30 -6.47
C ILE A 767 -22.43 12.08 -7.23
N GLU A 768 -21.65 11.53 -8.16
CA GLU A 768 -22.05 10.48 -9.11
C GLU A 768 -22.48 9.12 -8.50
N SER A 769 -22.10 8.84 -7.25
CA SER A 769 -22.38 7.59 -6.54
C SER A 769 -23.26 7.89 -5.34
N ILE A 770 -24.45 7.30 -5.28
CA ILE A 770 -25.40 7.49 -4.17
C ILE A 770 -25.78 6.15 -3.54
N PRO A 771 -25.62 5.96 -2.22
CA PRO A 771 -26.08 4.77 -1.52
C PRO A 771 -27.58 4.50 -1.73
N LYS A 772 -27.91 3.23 -1.98
CA LYS A 772 -29.23 2.70 -2.38
C LYS A 772 -30.44 3.44 -1.78
N PHE A 773 -30.53 3.53 -0.45
CA PHE A 773 -31.67 4.18 0.22
C PHE A 773 -31.51 5.68 0.42
N ALA A 774 -30.28 6.20 0.52
CA ALA A 774 -30.02 7.64 0.66
C ALA A 774 -30.56 8.42 -0.55
N LYS A 775 -30.48 7.85 -1.76
CA LYS A 775 -31.08 8.42 -2.98
C LYS A 775 -32.59 8.63 -2.88
N ILE A 776 -33.29 7.69 -2.24
CA ILE A 776 -34.75 7.78 -2.09
C ILE A 776 -35.10 8.79 -0.99
N TYR A 777 -34.38 8.80 0.14
CA TYR A 777 -34.55 9.83 1.16
C TYR A 777 -34.36 11.23 0.57
N ALA A 778 -33.24 11.50 -0.11
CA ALA A 778 -32.97 12.79 -0.75
C ALA A 778 -34.09 13.24 -1.72
N LYS A 779 -34.66 12.32 -2.51
CA LYS A 779 -35.81 12.62 -3.39
C LYS A 779 -37.11 12.89 -2.61
N LEU A 780 -37.36 12.18 -1.52
CA LEU A 780 -38.52 12.42 -0.65
C LEU A 780 -38.36 13.75 0.09
N ASP A 781 -37.14 14.11 0.49
CA ASP A 781 -36.81 15.39 1.12
C ASP A 781 -36.93 16.56 0.14
N GLY A 782 -36.43 16.41 -1.09
CA GLY A 782 -36.70 17.37 -2.17
C GLY A 782 -38.20 17.50 -2.47
N THR A 783 -38.96 16.40 -2.43
CA THR A 783 -40.42 16.44 -2.58
C THR A 783 -41.07 17.26 -1.47
N HIS A 784 -40.62 17.07 -0.22
CA HIS A 784 -41.11 17.82 0.94
C HIS A 784 -40.78 19.31 0.84
N ALA A 785 -39.56 19.65 0.42
CA ALA A 785 -39.12 21.02 0.18
C ALA A 785 -40.02 21.70 -0.86
N LEU A 786 -40.29 21.05 -2.00
CA LEU A 786 -41.15 21.58 -3.06
C LEU A 786 -42.61 21.78 -2.62
N ILE A 787 -43.17 20.86 -1.81
CA ILE A 787 -44.50 21.05 -1.19
C ILE A 787 -44.51 22.30 -0.30
N LEU A 788 -43.51 22.47 0.57
CA LEU A 788 -43.40 23.63 1.46
C LEU A 788 -43.19 24.96 0.69
N SER A 789 -42.45 24.91 -0.41
CA SER A 789 -42.23 26.04 -1.33
C SER A 789 -43.38 26.28 -2.33
N GLN A 790 -44.48 25.53 -2.22
CA GLN A 790 -45.68 25.61 -3.08
C GLN A 790 -45.50 25.19 -4.56
N ASP A 791 -44.39 24.53 -4.92
CA ASP A 791 -44.22 23.91 -6.25
C ASP A 791 -44.82 22.50 -6.27
N MET A 792 -46.14 22.45 -6.42
CA MET A 792 -46.91 21.20 -6.42
C MET A 792 -46.63 20.32 -7.65
N ASP A 793 -46.35 20.91 -8.80
CA ASP A 793 -46.09 20.16 -10.04
C ASP A 793 -44.69 19.55 -10.06
N GLY A 794 -43.68 20.29 -9.56
CA GLY A 794 -42.34 19.76 -9.28
C GLY A 794 -42.38 18.65 -8.25
N ALA A 795 -43.07 18.86 -7.11
CA ALA A 795 -43.26 17.86 -6.07
C ALA A 795 -43.92 16.57 -6.61
N LYS A 796 -44.99 16.72 -7.39
CA LYS A 796 -45.69 15.59 -8.03
C LYS A 796 -44.75 14.81 -8.94
N THR A 797 -44.02 15.49 -9.83
CA THR A 797 -43.08 14.87 -10.77
C THR A 797 -41.99 14.09 -10.05
N LEU A 798 -41.43 14.66 -8.98
CA LEU A 798 -40.39 14.02 -8.18
C LEU A 798 -40.93 12.80 -7.42
N LEU A 799 -42.13 12.89 -6.85
CA LEU A 799 -42.81 11.80 -6.15
C LEU A 799 -43.18 10.64 -7.08
N GLU A 800 -43.67 10.93 -8.29
CA GLU A 800 -43.91 9.91 -9.34
C GLU A 800 -42.59 9.19 -9.71
N SER A 801 -41.47 9.91 -9.80
CA SER A 801 -40.15 9.30 -10.03
C SER A 801 -39.72 8.35 -8.90
N VAL A 802 -40.11 8.62 -7.65
CA VAL A 802 -39.87 7.71 -6.51
C VAL A 802 -40.79 6.49 -6.58
N ALA A 803 -42.05 6.68 -6.99
CA ALA A 803 -43.00 5.59 -7.17
C ALA A 803 -42.51 4.56 -8.21
N GLU A 804 -41.92 5.00 -9.33
CA GLU A 804 -41.30 4.09 -10.31
C GLU A 804 -40.07 3.35 -9.75
N ILE A 805 -39.20 4.02 -8.98
CA ILE A 805 -38.07 3.36 -8.32
C ILE A 805 -38.54 2.23 -7.40
N LEU A 806 -39.56 2.50 -6.56
CA LEU A 806 -40.12 1.53 -5.61
C LEU A 806 -40.81 0.32 -6.26
N LYS A 807 -41.19 0.40 -7.55
CA LYS A 807 -41.71 -0.76 -8.30
C LYS A 807 -40.61 -1.75 -8.70
N THR A 808 -39.36 -1.32 -8.82
CA THR A 808 -38.27 -2.20 -9.26
C THR A 808 -37.97 -3.28 -8.22
N LYS A 809 -37.64 -4.51 -8.67
CA LYS A 809 -37.46 -5.69 -7.80
C LYS A 809 -36.50 -5.45 -6.63
N GLU A 810 -35.47 -4.62 -6.86
CA GLU A 810 -34.46 -4.26 -5.87
C GLU A 810 -35.03 -3.51 -4.64
N TYR A 811 -36.17 -2.83 -4.76
CA TYR A 811 -36.78 -2.02 -3.69
C TYR A 811 -38.13 -2.60 -3.22
N GLN A 812 -38.50 -3.80 -3.69
CA GLN A 812 -39.66 -4.52 -3.19
C GLN A 812 -39.33 -5.24 -1.88
N ILE A 813 -40.25 -5.18 -0.91
CA ILE A 813 -40.14 -5.88 0.40
C ILE A 813 -39.88 -7.37 0.22
N ASN A 814 -40.62 -8.03 -0.68
CA ASN A 814 -40.48 -9.46 -0.98
C ASN A 814 -39.15 -9.79 -1.71
N GLY A 815 -38.41 -8.78 -2.17
CA GLY A 815 -37.12 -8.92 -2.83
C GLY A 815 -35.92 -8.88 -1.89
N GLN A 816 -36.08 -8.45 -0.63
CA GLN A 816 -34.94 -8.33 0.30
C GLN A 816 -34.79 -9.59 1.18
N SER A 817 -33.55 -10.06 1.33
CA SER A 817 -33.19 -11.10 2.30
C SER A 817 -32.85 -10.53 3.68
N ASN A 818 -32.37 -9.28 3.75
CA ASN A 818 -31.93 -8.63 4.96
C ASN A 818 -33.11 -7.96 5.69
N LYS A 819 -33.29 -8.29 6.98
CA LYS A 819 -34.36 -7.73 7.82
C LYS A 819 -34.21 -6.22 8.07
N LEU A 820 -32.98 -5.69 8.06
CA LEU A 820 -32.73 -4.25 8.20
C LEU A 820 -33.25 -3.49 6.97
N GLU A 821 -32.96 -4.00 5.77
CA GLU A 821 -33.40 -3.41 4.50
C GLU A 821 -34.92 -3.43 4.37
N VAL A 822 -35.59 -4.48 4.86
CA VAL A 822 -37.06 -4.50 4.94
C VAL A 822 -37.59 -3.41 5.88
N ALA A 823 -36.96 -3.20 7.05
CA ALA A 823 -37.38 -2.15 7.99
C ALA A 823 -37.19 -0.75 7.39
N GLU A 824 -36.06 -0.47 6.74
CA GLU A 824 -35.80 0.83 6.11
C GLU A 824 -36.72 1.07 4.89
N LEU A 825 -37.03 0.03 4.08
CA LEU A 825 -38.02 0.12 3.01
C LEU A 825 -39.43 0.43 3.54
N LEU A 826 -39.82 -0.10 4.70
CA LEU A 826 -41.09 0.23 5.36
C LEU A 826 -41.11 1.69 5.85
N LEU A 827 -40.00 2.20 6.39
CA LEU A 827 -39.87 3.62 6.76
C LEU A 827 -39.94 4.54 5.54
N LEU A 828 -39.23 4.20 4.45
CA LEU A 828 -39.29 4.92 3.18
C LEU A 828 -40.70 4.92 2.59
N THR A 829 -41.37 3.76 2.57
CA THR A 829 -42.76 3.63 2.11
C THR A 829 -43.72 4.46 2.97
N SER A 830 -43.47 4.54 4.28
CA SER A 830 -44.22 5.43 5.17
C SER A 830 -44.02 6.91 4.82
N LYS A 831 -42.77 7.39 4.70
CA LYS A 831 -42.46 8.80 4.35
C LYS A 831 -43.05 9.16 2.98
N PHE A 832 -42.95 8.26 1.99
CA PHE A 832 -43.64 8.39 0.69
C PHE A 832 -45.17 8.53 0.83
N CYS A 833 -45.81 7.71 1.68
CA CYS A 833 -47.26 7.79 1.89
C CYS A 833 -47.68 9.09 2.60
N VAL A 834 -46.87 9.63 3.52
CA VAL A 834 -47.13 10.94 4.15
C VAL A 834 -47.04 12.06 3.11
N LEU A 835 -45.98 12.09 2.30
CA LEU A 835 -45.79 13.13 1.28
C LEU A 835 -46.84 13.06 0.16
N SER A 836 -47.24 11.86 -0.26
CA SER A 836 -48.40 11.64 -1.12
C SER A 836 -49.69 12.15 -0.49
N GLY A 837 -49.87 11.95 0.83
CA GLY A 837 -51.00 12.47 1.57
C GLY A 837 -51.05 14.00 1.62
N LEU A 838 -49.90 14.65 1.85
CA LEU A 838 -49.76 16.10 1.86
C LEU A 838 -50.04 16.70 0.47
N LEU A 839 -49.44 16.15 -0.58
CA LEU A 839 -49.71 16.59 -1.95
C LEU A 839 -51.20 16.44 -2.32
N HIS A 840 -51.86 15.36 -1.90
CA HIS A 840 -53.30 15.21 -2.06
C HIS A 840 -54.14 16.19 -1.22
N TYR A 841 -53.66 16.59 -0.04
CA TYR A 841 -54.33 17.60 0.80
C TYR A 841 -54.31 18.98 0.14
N GLU A 842 -53.17 19.39 -0.42
CA GLU A 842 -53.02 20.67 -1.14
C GLU A 842 -53.89 20.72 -2.42
N TYR A 843 -54.05 19.60 -3.13
CA TYR A 843 -55.05 19.46 -4.21
C TYR A 843 -56.51 19.26 -3.71
N ALA A 844 -56.82 19.54 -2.44
CA ALA A 844 -58.13 19.37 -1.79
C ALA A 844 -58.74 17.95 -1.88
N SER A 845 -57.91 16.93 -2.12
CA SER A 845 -58.30 15.53 -2.29
C SER A 845 -58.30 14.77 -0.96
N PHE A 846 -59.09 15.26 0.00
CA PHE A 846 -59.08 14.79 1.40
C PHE A 846 -59.22 13.27 1.57
N VAL A 847 -60.04 12.60 0.74
CA VAL A 847 -60.20 11.13 0.79
C VAL A 847 -58.91 10.40 0.47
N ASN A 848 -58.19 10.81 -0.59
CA ASN A 848 -56.92 10.20 -0.98
C ASN A 848 -55.83 10.51 0.04
N SER A 849 -55.83 11.74 0.58
CA SER A 849 -54.94 12.17 1.65
C SER A 849 -55.09 11.28 2.91
N ILE A 850 -56.31 11.10 3.40
CA ILE A 850 -56.63 10.22 4.54
C ILE A 850 -56.23 8.77 4.29
N LEU A 851 -56.49 8.22 3.09
CA LEU A 851 -56.10 6.86 2.73
C LEU A 851 -54.57 6.69 2.74
N ALA A 852 -53.83 7.70 2.27
CA ALA A 852 -52.37 7.70 2.27
C ALA A 852 -51.79 7.75 3.70
N TYR A 853 -52.30 8.64 4.58
CA TYR A 853 -51.87 8.68 5.98
C TYR A 853 -52.23 7.40 6.75
N LYS A 854 -53.46 6.87 6.59
CA LYS A 854 -53.85 5.57 7.18
C LYS A 854 -52.96 4.42 6.68
N LYS A 855 -52.49 4.47 5.42
CA LYS A 855 -51.51 3.50 4.88
C LYS A 855 -50.12 3.68 5.50
N SER A 856 -49.65 4.90 5.72
CA SER A 856 -48.41 5.16 6.47
C SER A 856 -48.47 4.56 7.88
N ILE A 857 -49.51 4.88 8.66
CA ILE A 857 -49.70 4.37 10.02
C ILE A 857 -49.68 2.83 10.05
N ARG A 858 -50.43 2.16 9.15
CA ARG A 858 -50.42 0.68 9.03
C ARG A 858 -49.04 0.13 8.68
N THR A 859 -48.27 0.84 7.86
CA THR A 859 -46.90 0.45 7.48
C THR A 859 -45.96 0.53 8.69
N LEU A 860 -46.05 1.59 9.48
CA LEU A 860 -45.28 1.76 10.73
C LEU A 860 -45.71 0.77 11.83
N GLN A 861 -47.00 0.46 11.95
CA GLN A 861 -47.48 -0.62 12.82
C GLN A 861 -46.89 -1.98 12.44
N SER A 862 -46.62 -2.23 11.15
CA SER A 862 -45.89 -3.43 10.69
C SER A 862 -44.43 -3.41 11.14
N VAL A 863 -43.77 -2.24 11.18
CA VAL A 863 -42.41 -2.11 11.73
C VAL A 863 -42.38 -2.50 13.21
N ILE A 864 -43.34 -2.00 14.01
CA ILE A 864 -43.46 -2.34 15.43
C ILE A 864 -43.60 -3.86 15.62
N LYS A 865 -44.58 -4.46 14.94
CA LYS A 865 -44.95 -5.88 15.09
C LYS A 865 -43.84 -6.85 14.69
N ASN A 866 -43.00 -6.49 13.72
CA ASN A 866 -42.02 -7.41 13.12
C ASN A 866 -40.57 -7.19 13.56
N PHE A 867 -40.21 -6.01 14.08
CA PHE A 867 -38.80 -5.66 14.36
C PHE A 867 -38.54 -5.00 15.72
N LEU A 868 -39.54 -4.36 16.33
CA LEU A 868 -39.38 -3.65 17.61
C LEU A 868 -39.97 -4.39 18.81
N THR A 869 -40.37 -5.65 18.63
CA THR A 869 -40.82 -6.52 19.74
C THR A 869 -39.66 -6.82 20.70
N PRO A 870 -39.95 -7.14 21.99
CA PRO A 870 -38.93 -7.50 22.96
C PRO A 870 -38.07 -8.67 22.48
N ASP A 871 -38.71 -9.73 21.96
CA ASP A 871 -38.08 -10.98 21.53
C ASP A 871 -37.28 -10.87 20.21
N PHE A 872 -37.36 -9.73 19.50
CA PHE A 872 -36.57 -9.52 18.29
C PHE A 872 -35.12 -9.15 18.63
N THR A 873 -34.23 -10.13 18.55
CA THR A 873 -32.80 -10.01 18.92
C THR A 873 -31.84 -9.84 17.74
N GLN A 874 -32.33 -9.71 16.50
CA GLN A 874 -31.46 -9.69 15.31
C GLN A 874 -30.78 -8.34 15.03
N PHE A 875 -31.32 -7.24 15.56
CA PHE A 875 -30.67 -5.93 15.50
C PHE A 875 -29.83 -5.68 16.76
N ASP A 876 -28.72 -4.99 16.59
CA ASP A 876 -27.91 -4.42 17.68
C ASP A 876 -28.66 -3.30 18.42
N VAL A 877 -28.11 -2.84 19.54
CA VAL A 877 -28.78 -1.85 20.41
C VAL A 877 -29.00 -0.53 19.68
N CYS A 878 -27.96 -0.02 19.01
CA CYS A 878 -28.01 1.28 18.34
C CYS A 878 -29.01 1.27 17.17
N THR A 879 -28.95 0.25 16.31
CA THR A 879 -29.89 0.06 15.19
C THR A 879 -31.33 -0.10 15.68
N LYS A 880 -31.59 -0.95 16.68
CA LYS A 880 -32.94 -1.15 17.23
C LYS A 880 -33.52 0.15 17.78
N TYR A 881 -32.69 0.99 18.40
CA TYR A 881 -33.12 2.28 18.91
C TYR A 881 -33.31 3.35 17.84
N CYS A 882 -32.38 3.50 16.89
CA CYS A 882 -32.53 4.42 15.76
C CYS A 882 -33.81 4.10 14.97
N LEU A 883 -34.10 2.81 14.75
CA LEU A 883 -35.36 2.36 14.16
C LEU A 883 -36.58 2.73 15.03
N LYS A 884 -36.51 2.54 16.35
CA LYS A 884 -37.59 2.93 17.28
C LYS A 884 -37.86 4.44 17.22
N LEU A 885 -36.81 5.28 17.20
CA LEU A 885 -36.94 6.73 17.12
C LEU A 885 -37.51 7.18 15.78
N LYS A 886 -36.91 6.75 14.64
CA LYS A 886 -37.43 7.04 13.30
C LYS A 886 -38.90 6.64 13.15
N MET A 887 -39.24 5.43 13.57
CA MET A 887 -40.62 4.91 13.55
C MET A 887 -41.56 5.78 14.39
N SER A 888 -41.15 6.15 15.60
CA SER A 888 -41.98 6.96 16.51
C SER A 888 -42.20 8.37 15.96
N SER A 889 -41.15 9.02 15.46
CA SER A 889 -41.25 10.34 14.82
C SER A 889 -42.15 10.31 13.59
N PHE A 890 -41.96 9.35 12.67
CA PHE A 890 -42.83 9.21 11.50
C PHE A 890 -44.27 8.87 11.88
N MET A 891 -44.51 8.09 12.92
CA MET A 891 -45.87 7.77 13.39
C MET A 891 -46.58 9.02 13.91
N LEU A 892 -45.88 9.84 14.69
CA LEU A 892 -46.39 11.10 15.21
C LEU A 892 -46.72 12.08 14.06
N THR A 893 -45.83 12.24 13.08
CA THR A 893 -46.10 13.04 11.87
C THR A 893 -47.30 12.50 11.08
N SER A 894 -47.45 11.18 10.93
CA SER A 894 -48.59 10.59 10.23
C SER A 894 -49.91 10.78 10.95
N PHE A 895 -49.93 10.78 12.29
CA PHE A 895 -51.11 11.15 13.07
C PHE A 895 -51.40 12.65 12.99
N GLU A 896 -50.38 13.50 13.06
CA GLU A 896 -50.48 14.96 12.93
C GLU A 896 -51.17 15.35 11.62
N SER A 897 -50.66 14.89 10.48
CA SER A 897 -51.27 15.18 9.17
C SER A 897 -52.65 14.53 8.98
N LEU A 898 -52.88 13.34 9.55
CA LEU A 898 -54.21 12.70 9.53
C LEU A 898 -55.25 13.51 10.31
N LEU A 899 -54.90 13.96 11.52
CA LEU A 899 -55.79 14.75 12.37
C LEU A 899 -56.05 16.14 11.78
N GLU A 900 -55.04 16.78 11.20
CA GLU A 900 -55.23 18.03 10.45
C GLU A 900 -56.20 17.83 9.28
N CYS A 901 -55.97 16.82 8.43
CA CYS A 901 -56.86 16.54 7.30
C CYS A 901 -58.29 16.18 7.74
N MET A 902 -58.46 15.41 8.82
CA MET A 902 -59.78 15.06 9.35
C MET A 902 -60.49 16.24 10.01
N SER A 903 -59.74 17.13 10.66
CA SER A 903 -60.27 18.37 11.24
C SER A 903 -60.75 19.31 10.14
N SER A 904 -59.92 19.59 9.13
CA SER A 904 -60.28 20.45 7.98
C SER A 904 -61.45 19.89 7.17
N ALA A 905 -61.60 18.56 7.10
CA ALA A 905 -62.73 17.90 6.43
C ALA A 905 -63.96 17.65 7.34
N GLY A 906 -63.92 18.06 8.62
CA GLY A 906 -65.05 17.94 9.56
C GLY A 906 -65.50 16.50 9.86
N LEU A 907 -64.59 15.52 9.83
CA LEU A 907 -64.95 14.10 9.88
C LEU A 907 -65.16 13.57 11.31
N LYS A 908 -66.23 12.79 11.50
CA LYS A 908 -66.58 12.15 12.78
C LYS A 908 -65.55 11.12 13.27
N GLU A 909 -64.71 10.58 12.38
CA GLU A 909 -63.63 9.66 12.73
C GLU A 909 -62.47 10.33 13.50
N PHE A 910 -62.43 11.67 13.54
CA PHE A 910 -61.39 12.43 14.22
C PHE A 910 -61.18 11.96 15.67
N ASP A 911 -62.24 11.85 16.47
CA ASP A 911 -62.12 11.54 17.92
C ASP A 911 -61.57 10.13 18.18
N TYR A 912 -61.70 9.20 17.23
CA TYR A 912 -61.08 7.88 17.31
C TYR A 912 -59.55 7.98 17.12
N TYR A 913 -59.11 8.64 16.05
CA TYR A 913 -57.67 8.78 15.76
C TYR A 913 -56.97 9.73 16.72
N GLU A 914 -57.69 10.69 17.30
CA GLU A 914 -57.22 11.55 18.38
C GLU A 914 -56.88 10.72 19.62
N ALA A 915 -57.77 9.78 20.01
CA ALA A 915 -57.54 8.90 21.15
C ALA A 915 -56.37 7.92 20.90
N GLU A 916 -56.25 7.35 19.69
CA GLU A 916 -55.07 6.54 19.31
C GLU A 916 -53.78 7.36 19.37
N CYS A 917 -53.79 8.59 18.85
CA CYS A 917 -52.65 9.50 18.88
C CYS A 917 -52.23 9.84 20.31
N ASN A 918 -53.18 10.25 21.17
CA ASN A 918 -52.89 10.59 22.57
C ASN A 918 -52.32 9.38 23.34
N ALA A 919 -52.90 8.19 23.16
CA ALA A 919 -52.37 6.97 23.76
C ALA A 919 -50.94 6.66 23.28
N PHE A 920 -50.61 6.96 22.02
CA PHE A 920 -49.24 6.83 21.51
C PHE A 920 -48.29 7.90 22.08
N ILE A 921 -48.74 9.14 22.24
CA ILE A 921 -47.98 10.26 22.84
C ILE A 921 -47.60 9.95 24.29
N ASP A 922 -48.51 9.37 25.08
CA ASP A 922 -48.25 8.99 26.48
C ASP A 922 -47.11 7.97 26.62
N THR A 923 -46.91 7.11 25.61
CA THR A 923 -45.81 6.12 25.58
C THR A 923 -44.44 6.71 25.20
N GLN A 924 -44.37 7.96 24.73
CA GLN A 924 -43.11 8.56 24.30
C GLN A 924 -42.23 8.93 25.52
N PRO A 925 -40.90 8.80 25.42
CA PRO A 925 -39.98 9.15 26.51
C PRO A 925 -39.64 10.65 26.55
N SER A 926 -39.96 11.39 25.49
CA SER A 926 -39.64 12.82 25.37
C SER A 926 -40.72 13.71 25.99
N ALA A 927 -40.33 14.53 26.97
CA ALA A 927 -41.19 15.58 27.52
C ALA A 927 -41.54 16.65 26.46
N ALA A 928 -40.58 16.99 25.59
CA ALA A 928 -40.76 17.96 24.51
C ALA A 928 -41.86 17.50 23.51
N VAL A 929 -41.88 16.22 23.14
CA VAL A 929 -42.93 15.63 22.28
C VAL A 929 -44.30 15.69 22.94
N LYS A 930 -44.42 15.28 24.21
CA LYS A 930 -45.68 15.35 24.97
C LYS A 930 -46.21 16.78 25.07
N CYS A 931 -45.31 17.73 25.32
CA CYS A 931 -45.63 19.15 25.38
C CYS A 931 -46.16 19.68 24.05
N TYR A 932 -45.44 19.42 22.95
CA TYR A 932 -45.82 19.82 21.59
C TYR A 932 -47.21 19.30 21.22
N TYR A 933 -47.44 17.99 21.37
CA TYR A 933 -48.72 17.41 20.98
C TYR A 933 -49.86 17.77 21.93
N GLY A 934 -49.61 18.05 23.21
CA GLY A 934 -50.61 18.64 24.10
C GLY A 934 -51.13 19.98 23.59
N PHE A 935 -50.25 20.86 23.12
CA PHE A 935 -50.66 22.12 22.50
C PHE A 935 -51.38 21.92 21.15
N LEU A 936 -50.94 20.98 20.33
CA LEU A 936 -51.58 20.69 19.05
C LEU A 936 -52.99 20.09 19.22
N LEU A 937 -53.16 19.12 20.12
CA LEU A 937 -54.47 18.52 20.42
C LEU A 937 -55.44 19.52 21.07
N SER A 938 -54.93 20.41 21.94
CA SER A 938 -55.71 21.54 22.45
C SER A 938 -56.25 22.41 21.30
N GLN A 939 -55.42 22.76 20.31
CA GLN A 939 -55.88 23.56 19.18
C GLN A 939 -57.01 22.90 18.40
N TYR A 940 -56.89 21.60 18.05
CA TYR A 940 -57.99 20.92 17.35
C TYR A 940 -59.28 20.86 18.17
N GLN A 941 -59.19 20.68 19.50
CA GLN A 941 -60.38 20.68 20.35
C GLN A 941 -60.99 22.09 20.52
N SER A 942 -60.17 23.16 20.56
CA SER A 942 -60.67 24.53 20.50
C SER A 942 -61.41 24.80 19.18
N LEU A 943 -60.93 24.31 18.04
CA LEU A 943 -61.63 24.43 16.75
C LEU A 943 -62.95 23.66 16.69
N LYS A 944 -63.04 22.54 17.41
CA LYS A 944 -64.30 21.80 17.60
C LYS A 944 -65.20 22.39 18.69
N ASN A 945 -64.82 23.53 19.28
CA ASN A 945 -65.49 24.15 20.42
C ASN A 945 -65.66 23.23 21.65
N ASN A 946 -64.75 22.26 21.82
CA ASN A 946 -64.72 21.34 22.96
C ASN A 946 -63.75 21.88 24.03
N ILE A 947 -64.23 22.88 24.76
CA ILE A 947 -63.45 23.61 25.76
C ILE A 947 -62.90 22.69 26.84
N GLU A 948 -63.68 21.71 27.33
CA GLU A 948 -63.26 20.79 28.40
C GLU A 948 -62.03 19.96 28.01
N LYS A 949 -62.07 19.27 26.84
CA LYS A 949 -60.89 18.55 26.33
C LYS A 949 -59.74 19.50 26.05
N SER A 950 -60.01 20.68 25.48
CA SER A 950 -58.96 21.66 25.17
C SER A 950 -58.24 22.14 26.42
N THR A 951 -58.95 22.48 27.50
CA THR A 951 -58.37 22.83 28.81
C THR A 951 -57.55 21.68 29.39
N SER A 952 -58.01 20.43 29.26
CA SER A 952 -57.26 19.26 29.72
C SER A 952 -55.89 19.14 29.02
N TYR A 953 -55.87 19.22 27.69
CA TYR A 953 -54.61 19.15 26.94
C TYR A 953 -53.71 20.39 27.15
N LEU A 954 -54.29 21.59 27.17
CA LEU A 954 -53.56 22.85 27.37
C LEU A 954 -52.87 22.89 28.74
N SER A 955 -53.59 22.53 29.80
CA SER A 955 -53.03 22.46 31.16
C SER A 955 -51.99 21.34 31.30
N GLY A 956 -52.21 20.20 30.65
CA GLY A 956 -51.22 19.12 30.55
C GLY A 956 -49.92 19.57 29.87
N GLY A 957 -50.03 20.26 28.74
CA GLY A 957 -48.92 20.86 28.00
C GLY A 957 -48.17 21.91 28.82
N LEU A 958 -48.88 22.91 29.36
CA LEU A 958 -48.30 23.98 30.20
C LEU A 958 -47.55 23.42 31.42
N ARG A 959 -48.07 22.37 32.07
CA ARG A 959 -47.41 21.72 33.22
C ARG A 959 -46.05 21.10 32.84
N ILE A 960 -45.90 20.61 31.62
CA ILE A 960 -44.63 20.08 31.10
C ILE A 960 -43.75 21.24 30.64
N TYR A 961 -44.29 22.16 29.85
CA TYR A 961 -43.60 23.36 29.34
C TYR A 961 -42.88 24.14 30.45
N ASN A 962 -43.58 24.45 31.54
CA ASN A 962 -43.05 25.19 32.69
C ASN A 962 -41.95 24.44 33.47
N ARG A 963 -41.65 23.18 33.12
CA ARG A 963 -40.55 22.37 33.69
C ARG A 963 -39.38 22.18 32.71
N LEU A 964 -39.54 22.54 31.44
CA LEU A 964 -38.45 22.51 30.47
C LEU A 964 -37.46 23.64 30.81
N LYS A 965 -36.16 23.32 30.83
CA LYS A 965 -35.07 24.29 31.00
C LYS A 965 -34.77 25.06 29.71
N SER A 966 -35.11 24.47 28.57
CA SER A 966 -35.18 25.16 27.28
C SER A 966 -36.33 24.61 26.45
N SER A 967 -37.07 25.49 25.79
CA SER A 967 -37.99 25.11 24.72
C SER A 967 -37.28 25.28 23.37
N GLY A 968 -37.69 24.48 22.39
CA GLY A 968 -37.39 24.81 20.99
C GLY A 968 -38.44 25.79 20.47
N VAL A 969 -38.04 26.70 19.57
CA VAL A 969 -38.90 27.73 18.96
C VAL A 969 -40.26 27.18 18.50
N LEU A 970 -40.27 25.96 17.96
CA LEU A 970 -41.49 25.26 17.52
C LEU A 970 -42.49 25.02 18.66
N ILE A 971 -42.02 24.68 19.86
CA ILE A 971 -42.86 24.44 21.05
C ILE A 971 -43.37 25.77 21.61
N ASP A 972 -42.57 26.84 21.55
CA ASP A 972 -42.99 28.19 21.94
C ASP A 972 -44.10 28.71 21.02
N LEU A 973 -43.95 28.50 19.70
CA LEU A 973 -44.97 28.84 18.71
C LEU A 973 -46.28 28.06 18.92
N GLU A 974 -46.23 26.74 19.12
CA GLU A 974 -47.45 25.97 19.40
C GLU A 974 -48.08 26.30 20.77
N ASN A 975 -47.27 26.61 21.79
CA ASN A 975 -47.76 27.09 23.08
C ASN A 975 -48.55 28.40 22.90
N ILE A 976 -47.96 29.37 22.19
CA ILE A 976 -48.60 30.66 21.91
C ILE A 976 -49.86 30.46 21.05
N ALA A 977 -49.80 29.64 20.00
CA ALA A 977 -50.95 29.33 19.14
C ALA A 977 -52.11 28.65 19.88
N ALA A 978 -51.81 27.67 20.75
CA ALA A 978 -52.81 26.99 21.56
C ALA A 978 -53.49 27.92 22.56
N ASN A 979 -52.73 28.77 23.27
CA ASN A 979 -53.29 29.76 24.18
C ASN A 979 -54.11 30.82 23.43
N LEU A 980 -53.59 31.38 22.33
CA LEU A 980 -54.32 32.35 21.50
C LEU A 980 -55.68 31.80 21.07
N LEU A 981 -55.70 30.59 20.50
CA LEU A 981 -56.91 29.97 19.99
C LEU A 981 -57.88 29.59 21.12
N PHE A 982 -57.38 29.11 22.25
CA PHE A 982 -58.21 28.83 23.43
C PHE A 982 -58.87 30.09 23.99
N PHE A 983 -58.12 31.18 24.18
CA PHE A 983 -58.65 32.44 24.70
C PHE A 983 -59.56 33.16 23.70
N GLN A 984 -59.37 32.98 22.39
CA GLN A 984 -60.31 33.45 21.36
C GLN A 984 -61.67 32.74 21.44
N VAL A 985 -61.71 31.42 21.64
CA VAL A 985 -62.98 30.67 21.71
C VAL A 985 -63.66 30.80 23.08
N THR A 986 -62.94 31.26 24.11
CA THR A 986 -63.47 31.57 25.46
C THR A 986 -63.70 33.07 25.71
N ASP A 987 -63.59 33.92 24.69
CA ASP A 987 -63.78 35.38 24.73
C ASP A 987 -62.90 36.17 25.73
N ASP A 988 -61.73 35.65 26.15
CA ASP A 988 -60.77 36.39 27.00
C ASP A 988 -59.84 37.29 26.17
N LEU A 989 -60.37 38.46 25.80
CA LEU A 989 -59.68 39.47 24.99
C LEU A 989 -58.37 39.98 25.62
N ASN A 990 -58.24 39.95 26.95
CA ASN A 990 -57.02 40.40 27.63
C ASN A 990 -55.89 39.39 27.42
N SER A 991 -56.17 38.10 27.63
CA SER A 991 -55.20 37.03 27.39
C SER A 991 -54.86 36.89 25.91
N VAL A 992 -55.82 37.08 24.99
CA VAL A 992 -55.54 37.15 23.54
C VAL A 992 -54.51 38.24 23.22
N LYS A 993 -54.68 39.45 23.76
CA LYS A 993 -53.72 40.56 23.55
C LYS A 993 -52.31 40.22 24.08
N ILE A 994 -52.23 39.66 25.29
CA ILE A 994 -50.95 39.28 25.92
C ILE A 994 -50.21 38.22 25.08
N TYR A 995 -50.91 37.20 24.57
CA TYR A 995 -50.27 36.17 23.76
C TYR A 995 -49.96 36.63 22.32
N ALA A 996 -50.71 37.61 21.79
CA ALA A 996 -50.36 38.25 20.51
C ALA A 996 -49.08 39.10 20.65
N GLU A 997 -48.93 39.87 21.73
CA GLU A 997 -47.70 40.62 22.03
C GLU A 997 -46.49 39.68 22.25
N LYS A 998 -46.70 38.49 22.84
CA LYS A 998 -45.67 37.43 22.92
C LYS A 998 -45.31 36.86 21.55
N LEU A 999 -46.28 36.65 20.66
CA LEU A 999 -46.04 36.20 19.29
C LEU A 999 -45.19 37.22 18.53
N ASP A 1000 -45.60 38.49 18.55
CA ASP A 1000 -44.86 39.59 17.92
C ASP A 1000 -43.43 39.70 18.48
N SER A 1001 -43.25 39.57 19.80
CA SER A 1001 -41.93 39.59 20.45
C SER A 1001 -41.04 38.42 20.00
N LEU A 1002 -41.59 37.21 19.94
CA LEU A 1002 -40.85 36.01 19.50
C LEU A 1002 -40.48 36.09 18.01
N LEU A 1003 -41.40 36.57 17.17
CA LEU A 1003 -41.14 36.80 15.74
C LEU A 1003 -40.09 37.89 15.51
N LEU A 1004 -40.12 38.96 16.32
CA LEU A 1004 -39.07 39.99 16.31
C LEU A 1004 -37.72 39.42 16.75
N GLU A 1005 -37.65 38.64 17.83
CA GLU A 1005 -36.43 37.98 18.29
C GLU A 1005 -35.83 37.06 17.22
N ILE A 1006 -36.66 36.21 16.60
CA ILE A 1006 -36.30 35.36 15.47
C ILE A 1006 -35.71 36.19 14.32
N SER A 1007 -36.34 37.33 13.97
CA SER A 1007 -35.84 38.24 12.92
C SER A 1007 -34.62 39.07 13.31
N ALA A 1008 -34.30 39.14 14.60
CA ALA A 1008 -33.23 39.96 15.17
C ALA A 1008 -31.96 39.17 15.54
N MET A 1009 -31.97 37.84 15.45
CA MET A 1009 -30.78 36.98 15.55
C MET A 1009 -29.82 37.18 14.36
N LYS A 1010 -29.10 38.31 14.36
CA LYS A 1010 -28.28 38.83 13.25
C LYS A 1010 -26.78 38.49 13.32
N THR A 1011 -26.33 37.69 14.28
CA THR A 1011 -24.89 37.44 14.53
C THR A 1011 -24.30 36.22 13.83
N ILE A 1012 -25.11 35.46 13.09
CA ILE A 1012 -24.68 34.55 12.02
C ILE A 1012 -25.69 34.72 10.88
N ASP A 1013 -25.18 34.88 9.66
CA ASP A 1013 -25.83 35.23 8.37
C ASP A 1013 -27.37 35.40 8.27
N TYR A 1014 -27.79 36.43 7.54
CA TYR A 1014 -29.14 37.05 7.55
C TYR A 1014 -30.32 36.18 7.08
N ASP A 1015 -30.14 34.88 6.86
CA ASP A 1015 -31.12 33.94 6.29
C ASP A 1015 -31.74 32.98 7.31
N SER A 1016 -31.64 33.24 8.63
CA SER A 1016 -31.84 32.21 9.66
C SER A 1016 -33.27 31.67 9.80
N VAL A 1017 -34.32 32.43 9.45
CA VAL A 1017 -35.70 31.94 9.30
C VAL A 1017 -36.36 32.60 8.08
N GLU A 1018 -36.86 31.80 7.15
CA GLU A 1018 -37.53 32.35 5.97
C GLU A 1018 -38.82 33.07 6.33
N PRO A 1019 -39.15 34.19 5.64
CA PRO A 1019 -40.44 34.86 5.81
C PRO A 1019 -41.65 33.95 5.57
N MET A 1020 -41.49 32.85 4.80
CA MET A 1020 -42.53 31.83 4.63
C MET A 1020 -42.87 31.06 5.91
N VAL A 1021 -41.95 30.87 6.86
CA VAL A 1021 -42.26 30.22 8.16
C VAL A 1021 -43.09 31.14 9.03
N VAL A 1022 -42.70 32.41 9.09
CA VAL A 1022 -43.45 33.47 9.78
C VAL A 1022 -44.84 33.58 9.18
N GLN A 1023 -44.94 33.64 7.85
CA GLN A 1023 -46.21 33.67 7.13
C GLN A 1023 -47.02 32.38 7.31
N TYR A 1024 -46.38 31.20 7.38
CA TYR A 1024 -47.05 29.92 7.62
C TYR A 1024 -47.66 29.85 9.01
N TYR A 1025 -46.93 30.20 10.08
CA TYR A 1025 -47.51 30.22 11.43
C TYR A 1025 -48.56 31.32 11.59
N TYR A 1026 -48.35 32.50 10.99
CA TYR A 1026 -49.35 33.57 10.94
C TYR A 1026 -50.61 33.12 10.20
N ASN A 1027 -50.49 32.44 9.06
CA ASN A 1027 -51.60 31.84 8.31
C ASN A 1027 -52.22 30.62 9.01
N LYS A 1028 -51.45 29.85 9.80
CA LYS A 1028 -51.95 28.71 10.59
C LYS A 1028 -52.84 29.23 11.71
N VAL A 1029 -52.45 30.30 12.40
CA VAL A 1029 -53.25 30.98 13.43
C VAL A 1029 -54.46 31.69 12.81
N GLN A 1030 -54.29 32.48 11.73
CA GLN A 1030 -55.42 33.19 11.09
C GLN A 1030 -56.37 32.26 10.32
N GLY A 1031 -55.86 31.24 9.63
CA GLY A 1031 -56.66 30.29 8.85
C GLY A 1031 -57.45 29.31 9.70
N ARG A 1032 -56.93 28.93 10.88
CA ARG A 1032 -57.68 28.12 11.85
C ARG A 1032 -58.89 28.89 12.42
N ALA A 1033 -58.82 30.22 12.55
CA ALA A 1033 -60.00 31.05 12.87
C ALA A 1033 -61.10 30.95 11.79
N SER A 1034 -60.73 30.92 10.51
CA SER A 1034 -61.68 30.73 9.39
C SER A 1034 -62.41 29.39 9.41
N ILE A 1035 -61.76 28.32 9.90
CA ILE A 1035 -62.34 26.98 10.02
C ILE A 1035 -63.35 26.91 11.16
N SER A 1036 -63.13 27.66 12.26
CA SER A 1036 -64.12 27.75 13.36
C SER A 1036 -65.46 28.30 12.89
N ALA A 1037 -65.47 29.26 11.96
CA ALA A 1037 -66.69 29.83 11.38
C ALA A 1037 -67.49 28.80 10.55
N LEU A 1038 -66.83 27.79 9.97
CA LEU A 1038 -67.48 26.68 9.24
C LEU A 1038 -68.11 25.64 10.18
N HIS A 1039 -67.65 25.53 11.42
CA HIS A 1039 -68.20 24.62 12.43
C HIS A 1039 -69.33 25.21 13.28
N GLY A 1040 -69.81 26.42 12.94
CA GLY A 1040 -71.01 27.00 13.53
C GLY A 1040 -70.83 27.55 14.95
N SER A 1041 -69.61 27.91 15.37
CA SER A 1041 -69.45 28.75 16.55
C SER A 1041 -69.97 30.16 16.25
N GLY A 1042 -70.89 30.65 17.08
CA GLY A 1042 -71.42 32.02 16.98
C GLY A 1042 -70.46 33.10 17.48
N ALA A 1043 -69.17 32.78 17.63
CA ALA A 1043 -68.15 33.70 18.12
C ALA A 1043 -67.79 34.69 17.00
N VAL A 1044 -68.01 35.98 17.27
CA VAL A 1044 -67.59 37.06 16.36
C VAL A 1044 -66.07 37.18 16.45
N PHE A 1045 -65.36 36.54 15.52
CA PHE A 1045 -63.92 36.72 15.38
C PHE A 1045 -63.60 38.18 15.09
N TYR A 1046 -63.11 38.89 16.10
CA TYR A 1046 -62.66 40.26 15.95
C TYR A 1046 -61.49 40.30 14.96
N ASN A 1047 -61.64 41.10 13.90
CA ASN A 1047 -60.49 41.61 13.15
C ASN A 1047 -59.63 42.41 14.13
N LEU A 1048 -58.58 41.78 14.65
CA LEU A 1048 -57.52 42.46 15.37
C LEU A 1048 -56.88 43.44 14.39
N ASP A 1049 -57.16 44.73 14.58
CA ASP A 1049 -56.74 45.79 13.69
C ASP A 1049 -55.24 46.11 13.93
N TYR A 1050 -54.37 45.24 13.39
CA TYR A 1050 -52.90 45.27 13.51
C TYR A 1050 -52.22 46.48 12.83
N THR A 1051 -52.93 47.58 12.62
CA THR A 1051 -52.52 48.72 11.79
C THR A 1051 -51.63 49.75 12.50
N LYS A 1052 -51.17 49.51 13.74
CA LYS A 1052 -50.48 50.52 14.57
C LYS A 1052 -48.98 50.30 14.85
N ASN A 1053 -48.40 49.13 14.60
CA ASN A 1053 -46.95 48.91 14.80
C ASN A 1053 -46.14 49.21 13.52
N SER A 1054 -45.42 50.33 13.51
CA SER A 1054 -44.73 50.87 12.34
C SER A 1054 -43.54 50.02 11.85
N GLU A 1055 -42.90 49.24 12.72
CA GLU A 1055 -41.83 48.31 12.32
C GLU A 1055 -42.36 47.05 11.64
N LEU A 1056 -43.48 46.49 12.14
CA LEU A 1056 -44.19 45.39 11.47
C LEU A 1056 -44.73 45.81 10.09
N ILE A 1057 -45.17 47.05 9.94
CA ILE A 1057 -45.53 47.61 8.62
C ILE A 1057 -44.30 47.70 7.71
N LYS A 1058 -43.14 48.14 8.19
CA LYS A 1058 -41.89 48.13 7.40
C LYS A 1058 -41.46 46.71 7.02
N LEU A 1059 -41.58 45.74 7.93
CA LEU A 1059 -41.29 44.33 7.65
C LEU A 1059 -42.25 43.79 6.57
N LYS A 1060 -43.54 44.09 6.67
CA LYS A 1060 -44.58 43.70 5.70
C LYS A 1060 -44.48 44.40 4.35
N VAL A 1061 -43.96 45.64 4.31
CA VAL A 1061 -43.66 46.39 3.08
C VAL A 1061 -42.40 45.85 2.42
N ASN A 1062 -41.30 45.65 3.16
CA ASN A 1062 -40.08 45.02 2.65
C ASN A 1062 -40.37 43.60 2.11
N LEU A 1063 -41.16 42.80 2.82
CA LEU A 1063 -41.66 41.49 2.32
C LEU A 1063 -42.40 41.64 0.99
N LYS A 1064 -43.26 42.66 0.86
CA LYS A 1064 -44.03 42.92 -0.37
C LYS A 1064 -43.16 43.40 -1.53
N GLU A 1065 -42.09 44.14 -1.25
CA GLU A 1065 -41.14 44.61 -2.25
C GLU A 1065 -40.20 43.47 -2.68
N SER A 1066 -39.73 42.63 -1.75
CA SER A 1066 -38.97 41.41 -2.05
C SER A 1066 -39.79 40.35 -2.80
N LEU A 1067 -41.07 40.18 -2.48
CA LEU A 1067 -41.96 39.30 -3.26
C LEU A 1067 -42.36 39.95 -4.61
N GLY A 1068 -42.49 41.27 -4.63
CA GLY A 1068 -42.78 42.05 -5.86
C GLY A 1068 -41.67 41.99 -6.90
N SER A 1069 -40.41 41.79 -6.49
CA SER A 1069 -39.30 41.54 -7.42
C SER A 1069 -39.21 40.10 -7.93
N PHE A 1070 -39.81 39.12 -7.24
CA PHE A 1070 -39.88 37.72 -7.70
C PHE A 1070 -41.14 37.38 -8.51
N CYS A 1071 -42.25 38.10 -8.33
CA CYS A 1071 -43.52 37.81 -8.99
C CYS A 1071 -43.87 38.79 -10.14
N GLN A 1072 -43.07 38.81 -11.21
CA GLN A 1072 -43.51 39.35 -12.51
C GLN A 1072 -44.10 38.27 -13.42
N VAL A 1073 -45.27 37.73 -13.05
CA VAL A 1073 -46.15 36.96 -13.95
C VAL A 1073 -47.60 37.46 -13.78
N PRO A 1074 -48.30 37.87 -14.85
CA PRO A 1074 -49.55 38.62 -14.72
C PRO A 1074 -50.80 37.73 -14.53
N VAL A 1075 -51.10 37.34 -13.30
CA VAL A 1075 -52.31 36.54 -12.97
C VAL A 1075 -53.55 37.42 -12.74
N LEU A 1076 -53.38 38.73 -12.48
CA LEU A 1076 -54.49 39.64 -12.15
C LEU A 1076 -55.39 40.06 -13.33
N SER A 1077 -55.01 39.77 -14.58
CA SER A 1077 -55.85 40.08 -15.76
C SER A 1077 -56.95 39.04 -16.03
N VAL A 1078 -56.82 37.81 -15.52
CA VAL A 1078 -57.78 36.71 -15.78
C VAL A 1078 -59.00 36.78 -14.85
N LEU A 1079 -58.84 37.32 -13.63
CA LEU A 1079 -59.93 37.39 -12.64
C LEU A 1079 -60.97 38.49 -12.92
N GLN A 1080 -60.75 39.37 -13.89
CA GLN A 1080 -61.78 40.36 -14.32
C GLN A 1080 -62.69 39.84 -15.44
N THR A 1081 -62.36 38.74 -16.11
CA THR A 1081 -63.11 38.24 -17.28
C THR A 1081 -64.26 37.28 -16.93
N PHE A 1082 -64.29 36.71 -15.71
CA PHE A 1082 -65.29 35.73 -15.28
C PHE A 1082 -66.53 36.34 -14.57
N ARG A 1083 -66.91 37.58 -14.90
CA ARG A 1083 -68.16 38.23 -14.45
C ARG A 1083 -69.27 38.29 -15.51
N SER A 1084 -69.27 37.41 -16.49
CA SER A 1084 -70.45 37.14 -17.34
C SER A 1084 -70.37 35.81 -18.08
N ILE A 1085 -71.26 34.86 -17.75
CA ILE A 1085 -72.04 33.95 -18.64
C ILE A 1085 -72.70 32.84 -17.78
N PRO A 1086 -74.01 32.55 -17.93
CA PRO A 1086 -74.73 31.55 -17.14
C PRO A 1086 -74.96 30.21 -17.85
N LYS A 1087 -75.10 29.13 -17.05
CA LYS A 1087 -75.73 27.80 -17.34
C LYS A 1087 -75.23 26.97 -18.54
N LEU A 1088 -74.88 25.70 -18.28
CA LEU A 1088 -75.31 24.46 -18.97
C LEU A 1088 -74.56 23.29 -18.28
N GLN A 1089 -75.22 22.38 -17.55
CA GLN A 1089 -75.95 21.17 -17.99
C GLN A 1089 -75.09 20.07 -18.64
N ILE A 1090 -75.00 18.94 -17.91
CA ILE A 1090 -75.03 17.54 -18.41
C ILE A 1090 -73.86 17.11 -19.32
N LEU A 1091 -72.87 16.41 -18.75
CA LEU A 1091 -72.81 14.94 -18.79
C LEU A 1091 -71.86 14.39 -17.70
#